data_AF-A0A953DV76-F1
#
_entry.id   AF-A0A953DV76-F1
#
_cell.length_a   1.000
_cell.length_b   1.000
_cell.length_c   1.000
_cell.angle_alpha   90.00
_cell.angle_beta   90.00
_cell.angle_gamma   90.00
#
_symmetry.space_group_name_H-M   'P 1'
#
loop_
_entity.id
_entity.type
_entity.pdbx_description
1 polymer ?
#
loop_
_entity_poly.entity_id
_entity_poly.type
_entity_poly.pdbx_seq_one_letter_code
_entity_poly.pdbx_strand_id
1 'polypeptide(L)'
;PPPAAAPASADAYGPALRWLVEEQGVAEPAARQIVEYLAAGRAALGCLPTHDTLVLERFFDSVGGMQLVIHSPYGSRLNRAWGLALRKRFCRKFNFELQAAATEDNIILSLTTAHSFELAEVARYLHSASVRPLLVQALLAAPMFTTRWRWVAGVALALPRYRGGRKVPPQLARMDAEDLLAAVFPDQVACFENIVGEREVPDHPLVRQTIDDCLSEAMDIAGLERLLAGIEAGRVRIVARDLTEPSPLALEVLSARPYAYLDDAPLEERRTQAVMSRRWLDPGQAADIGRLDPEAIARVRAEAWPDAANADELHDALVLLGFLSAPEAKAGPGWNDWLAELARAGRVARLHGPAGPLWVPAERLPQLMALWPDARLEPPIAAPPEYARAWAAEEALVEILRGRLEGLGPVTRAALVAPLGLDPSDVAAALAALEAEGFAMRGRFSPGAADEEWCERRLLARIHHYTVKRLRAEIEPVAARDFLRFLLDWQRVSAETRMEGPDAVAAVVAQLEGFEAPAGAWESEILSARIKEYEPAWLDDHCLAGRIAWARLTPRPSPAAGRDRARTRLNGERGIAPVRTTPITLLARRHAGIWAMLSPEPDGAAPSQRAQAVIDCIRTHGASFFDELVEGTGLLRTQVEEALAELVALGLVTCDSFGGLRALLVPSERRRPFAGGRRRRRTLMFSMEDAGRWALARRPRPAAGGTQARDEAVEHVARTLLVRYGVVFWRLLEREADWLPPWRDLLRVYRRLEARGEIRGGRFVAGFAGEQYALPEAVGALREARRRPAAEALVSLSGADPLNLVGILTPGPKLPALTGNRLLYRDGLPVAVLAGGSVEMLETLEPATAWAARKALLRGAATPTLAELS
;
A
#
# COMPACT_ATOMS: atom_id res chain seq x y z
N PRO A 1 6.76 17.39 30.29
CA PRO A 1 7.03 16.28 29.34
C PRO A 1 6.52 14.93 29.90
N PRO A 2 5.49 14.30 29.31
CA PRO A 2 5.36 12.86 29.45
C PRO A 2 6.44 12.20 28.55
N PRO A 3 6.98 11.04 28.94
CA PRO A 3 8.00 10.34 28.16
C PRO A 3 7.45 9.95 26.79
N ALA A 4 8.30 9.98 25.76
CA ALA A 4 8.01 9.40 24.46
C ALA A 4 7.58 7.95 24.67
N ALA A 5 6.33 7.63 24.34
CA ALA A 5 5.79 6.29 24.48
C ALA A 5 6.62 5.34 23.60
N ALA A 6 7.25 4.33 24.24
CA ALA A 6 7.81 3.20 23.52
C ALA A 6 6.75 2.61 22.58
N PRO A 7 7.12 2.09 21.39
CA PRO A 7 6.16 1.44 20.50
C PRO A 7 5.45 0.35 21.30
N ALA A 8 4.14 0.51 21.44
CA ALA A 8 3.31 -0.40 22.23
C ALA A 8 3.45 -1.81 21.64
N SER A 9 4.21 -2.66 22.31
CA SER A 9 4.32 -4.09 22.01
C SER A 9 2.93 -4.72 21.92
N ALA A 10 2.78 -5.79 21.15
CA ALA A 10 1.51 -6.52 20.95
C ALA A 10 0.70 -6.81 22.24
N ASP A 11 1.33 -6.80 23.41
CA ASP A 11 0.68 -6.95 24.73
C ASP A 11 -0.17 -5.76 25.20
N ALA A 12 0.02 -4.54 24.68
CA ALA A 12 -0.68 -3.35 25.16
C ALA A 12 -2.20 -3.38 24.93
N TYR A 13 -2.66 -4.22 24.00
CA TYR A 13 -4.07 -4.37 23.64
C TYR A 13 -4.67 -5.74 23.99
N GLY A 14 -3.93 -6.56 24.75
CA GLY A 14 -4.37 -7.89 25.21
C GLY A 14 -5.75 -7.92 25.88
N PRO A 15 -6.14 -6.93 26.71
CA PRO A 15 -7.48 -6.88 27.30
C PRO A 15 -8.61 -6.74 26.26
N ALA A 16 -8.41 -5.89 25.23
CA ALA A 16 -9.41 -5.70 24.18
C ALA A 16 -9.56 -6.93 23.29
N LEU A 17 -8.45 -7.62 23.00
CA LEU A 17 -8.46 -8.88 22.27
C LEU A 17 -9.21 -9.97 23.03
N ARG A 18 -8.92 -10.15 24.33
CA ARG A 18 -9.64 -11.10 25.18
C ARG A 18 -11.13 -10.81 25.24
N TRP A 19 -11.51 -9.54 25.44
CA TRP A 19 -12.91 -9.14 25.46
C TRP A 19 -13.67 -9.52 24.18
N LEU A 20 -13.08 -9.26 23.00
CA LEU A 20 -13.70 -9.63 21.72
C LEU A 20 -13.83 -11.15 21.53
N VAL A 21 -12.83 -11.92 21.98
CA VAL A 21 -12.82 -13.38 21.81
C VAL A 21 -13.74 -14.06 22.82
N GLU A 22 -13.61 -13.71 24.09
CA GLU A 22 -14.27 -14.40 25.22
C GLU A 22 -15.71 -13.93 25.41
N GLU A 23 -15.99 -12.63 25.31
CA GLU A 23 -17.35 -12.10 25.55
C GLU A 23 -18.17 -11.97 24.26
N GLN A 24 -17.58 -11.49 23.17
CA GLN A 24 -18.29 -11.28 21.91
C GLN A 24 -18.24 -12.49 20.97
N GLY A 25 -17.44 -13.53 21.30
CA GLY A 25 -17.30 -14.74 20.50
C GLY A 25 -16.66 -14.50 19.12
N VAL A 26 -15.95 -13.38 18.94
CA VAL A 26 -15.26 -13.07 17.68
C VAL A 26 -14.03 -13.96 17.56
N ALA A 27 -13.88 -14.64 16.41
CA ALA A 27 -12.69 -15.46 16.17
C ALA A 27 -11.40 -14.63 16.34
N GLU A 28 -10.42 -15.19 17.05
CA GLU A 28 -9.16 -14.51 17.40
C GLU A 28 -8.48 -13.78 16.22
N PRO A 29 -8.42 -14.35 14.99
CA PRO A 29 -7.82 -13.64 13.86
C PRO A 29 -8.52 -12.33 13.51
N ALA A 30 -9.86 -12.31 13.57
CA ALA A 30 -10.67 -11.13 13.28
C ALA A 30 -10.59 -10.13 14.43
N ALA A 31 -10.68 -10.60 15.67
CA ALA A 31 -10.54 -9.76 16.86
C ALA A 31 -9.19 -9.02 16.87
N ARG A 32 -8.10 -9.72 16.53
CA ARG A 32 -6.76 -9.12 16.43
C ARG A 32 -6.70 -8.03 15.35
N GLN A 33 -7.28 -8.27 14.18
CA GLN A 33 -7.30 -7.27 13.10
C GLN A 33 -8.08 -6.01 13.48
N ILE A 34 -9.21 -6.16 14.17
CA ILE A 34 -10.02 -5.04 14.67
C ILE A 34 -9.19 -4.21 15.65
N VAL A 35 -8.56 -4.87 16.63
CA VAL A 35 -7.74 -4.22 17.65
C VAL A 35 -6.55 -3.48 17.03
N GLU A 36 -5.82 -4.12 16.12
CA GLU A 36 -4.69 -3.50 15.42
C GLU A 36 -5.13 -2.28 14.60
N TYR A 37 -6.28 -2.36 13.92
CA TYR A 37 -6.80 -1.22 13.14
C TYR A 37 -7.15 -0.03 14.02
N LEU A 38 -7.92 -0.25 15.07
CA LEU A 38 -8.34 0.81 15.98
C LEU A 38 -7.14 1.36 16.77
N ALA A 39 -6.16 0.52 17.10
CA ALA A 39 -4.91 0.97 17.70
C ALA A 39 -4.15 1.95 16.78
N ALA A 40 -4.04 1.64 15.49
CA ALA A 40 -3.42 2.54 14.51
C ALA A 40 -4.22 3.85 14.35
N GLY A 41 -5.55 3.79 14.29
CA GLY A 41 -6.41 4.97 14.28
C GLY A 41 -6.24 5.85 15.52
N ARG A 42 -6.20 5.24 16.71
CA ARG A 42 -5.95 5.94 17.99
C ARG A 42 -4.56 6.58 18.03
N ALA A 43 -3.54 5.90 17.49
CA ALA A 43 -2.18 6.43 17.43
C ALA A 43 -2.10 7.68 16.52
N ALA A 44 -2.77 7.65 15.37
CA ALA A 44 -2.80 8.78 14.43
C ALA A 44 -3.62 9.98 14.95
N LEU A 45 -4.81 9.74 15.48
CA LEU A 45 -5.75 10.80 15.91
C LEU A 45 -5.57 11.22 17.39
N GLY A 46 -4.82 10.44 18.17
CA GLY A 46 -4.68 10.56 19.62
C GLY A 46 -5.86 10.05 20.44
N CYS A 47 -7.01 9.79 19.79
CA CYS A 47 -8.21 9.20 20.40
C CYS A 47 -9.01 8.44 19.32
N LEU A 48 -10.01 7.67 19.74
CA LEU A 48 -10.95 7.04 18.81
C LEU A 48 -12.24 7.87 18.74
N PRO A 49 -12.82 8.06 17.54
CA PRO A 49 -14.14 8.64 17.38
C PRO A 49 -15.20 7.75 18.06
N THR A 50 -16.12 8.37 18.78
CA THR A 50 -17.21 7.75 19.53
C THR A 50 -18.46 8.65 19.41
N HIS A 51 -19.59 8.25 20.01
CA HIS A 51 -20.77 9.12 20.03
C HIS A 51 -20.54 10.40 20.86
N ASP A 52 -19.73 10.34 21.90
CA ASP A 52 -19.42 11.48 22.77
C ASP A 52 -18.12 12.22 22.39
N THR A 53 -17.31 11.70 21.48
CA THR A 53 -16.08 12.34 20.98
C THR A 53 -16.01 12.28 19.46
N LEU A 54 -16.13 13.42 18.81
CA LEU A 54 -15.95 13.56 17.36
C LEU A 54 -14.54 14.08 17.05
N VAL A 55 -13.98 13.61 15.94
CA VAL A 55 -12.64 14.01 15.51
C VAL A 55 -12.74 14.70 14.15
N LEU A 56 -12.19 15.91 14.05
CA LEU A 56 -12.03 16.65 12.81
C LEU A 56 -10.58 16.51 12.39
N GLU A 57 -10.36 15.82 11.29
CA GLU A 57 -9.06 15.58 10.69
C GLU A 57 -8.91 16.48 9.45
N ARG A 58 -7.77 17.16 9.31
CA ARG A 58 -7.41 17.90 8.10
C ARG A 58 -6.02 17.48 7.61
N PHE A 59 -5.89 17.23 6.32
CA PHE A 59 -4.61 16.89 5.68
C PHE A 59 -4.52 17.43 4.25
N PHE A 60 -3.31 17.50 3.69
CA PHE A 60 -3.08 18.01 2.34
C PHE A 60 -3.36 16.94 1.26
N ASP A 61 -3.93 17.38 0.13
CA ASP A 61 -4.02 16.58 -1.08
C ASP A 61 -2.72 16.69 -1.92
N SER A 62 -2.55 15.82 -2.91
CA SER A 62 -1.34 15.82 -3.74
C SER A 62 -1.22 17.01 -4.71
N VAL A 63 -2.28 17.80 -4.85
CA VAL A 63 -2.41 18.97 -5.72
C VAL A 63 -2.27 20.27 -4.90
N GLY A 64 -2.00 20.18 -3.59
CA GLY A 64 -1.80 21.32 -2.68
C GLY A 64 -3.09 21.91 -2.11
N GLY A 65 -4.25 21.30 -2.35
CA GLY A 65 -5.48 21.56 -1.60
C GLY A 65 -5.51 20.79 -0.28
N MET A 66 -6.64 20.84 0.43
CA MET A 66 -6.80 20.15 1.71
C MET A 66 -8.07 19.30 1.70
N GLN A 67 -8.07 18.27 2.52
CA GLN A 67 -9.25 17.44 2.79
C GLN A 67 -9.58 17.60 4.26
N LEU A 68 -10.85 17.89 4.55
CA LEU A 68 -11.40 17.91 5.89
C LEU A 68 -12.28 16.68 6.05
N VAL A 69 -11.91 15.80 6.97
CA VAL A 69 -12.68 14.61 7.35
C VAL A 69 -13.24 14.79 8.76
N ILE A 70 -14.54 14.57 8.93
CA ILE A 70 -15.21 14.55 10.22
C ILE A 70 -15.55 13.10 10.52
N HIS A 71 -14.89 12.53 11.52
CA HIS A 71 -15.19 11.19 12.00
C HIS A 71 -16.39 11.23 12.95
N SER A 72 -17.50 10.66 12.50
CA SER A 72 -18.83 10.73 13.13
C SER A 72 -19.54 9.38 12.99
N PRO A 73 -19.55 8.53 14.05
CA PRO A 73 -20.17 7.20 14.03
C PRO A 73 -21.70 7.27 14.26
N TYR A 74 -22.36 8.28 13.68
CA TYR A 74 -23.80 8.55 13.83
C TYR A 74 -24.64 8.03 12.66
N GLY A 75 -24.02 7.42 11.64
CA GLY A 75 -24.69 6.83 10.49
C GLY A 75 -24.92 7.80 9.34
N SER A 76 -25.10 7.25 8.14
CA SER A 76 -25.11 8.00 6.89
C SER A 76 -26.27 8.99 6.77
N ARG A 77 -27.42 8.72 7.39
CA ARG A 77 -28.58 9.64 7.36
C ARG A 77 -28.31 10.95 8.07
N LEU A 78 -27.70 10.89 9.25
CA LEU A 78 -27.31 12.07 10.01
C LEU A 78 -26.10 12.75 9.35
N ASN A 79 -25.08 11.96 8.98
CA ASN A 79 -23.85 12.48 8.35
C ASN A 79 -24.14 13.18 7.01
N ARG A 80 -25.11 12.69 6.23
CA ARG A 80 -25.59 13.35 5.00
C ARG A 80 -26.23 14.70 5.29
N ALA A 81 -27.11 14.77 6.29
CA ALA A 81 -27.74 16.03 6.72
C ALA A 81 -26.68 17.05 7.14
N TRP A 82 -25.72 16.59 7.95
CA TRP A 82 -24.65 17.42 8.45
C TRP A 82 -23.72 17.91 7.32
N GLY A 83 -23.29 16.99 6.45
CA GLY A 83 -22.42 17.31 5.32
C GLY A 83 -23.05 18.30 4.33
N LEU A 84 -24.35 18.15 4.02
CA LEU A 84 -25.07 19.09 3.15
C LEU A 84 -25.19 20.48 3.78
N ALA A 85 -25.54 20.54 5.08
CA ALA A 85 -25.63 21.80 5.80
C ALA A 85 -24.28 22.52 5.88
N LEU A 86 -23.20 21.78 6.20
CA LEU A 86 -21.84 22.32 6.21
C LEU A 86 -21.46 22.83 4.82
N ARG A 87 -21.64 22.03 3.77
CA ARG A 87 -21.32 22.44 2.39
C ARG A 87 -21.99 23.77 2.04
N LYS A 88 -23.29 23.92 2.30
CA LYS A 88 -24.03 25.17 2.03
C LYS A 88 -23.45 26.35 2.83
N ARG A 89 -23.07 26.13 4.10
CA ARG A 89 -22.47 27.17 4.95
C ARG A 89 -21.11 27.62 4.41
N PHE A 90 -20.28 26.68 3.98
CA PHE A 90 -19.00 26.98 3.34
C PHE A 90 -19.18 27.73 2.02
N CYS A 91 -20.11 27.30 1.16
CA CYS A 91 -20.42 27.99 -0.09
C CYS A 91 -20.82 29.46 0.13
N ARG A 92 -21.63 29.75 1.16
CA ARG A 92 -22.02 31.13 1.49
C ARG A 92 -20.87 31.98 2.04
N LYS A 93 -19.96 31.38 2.82
CA LYS A 93 -18.86 32.10 3.45
C LYS A 93 -17.70 32.36 2.47
N PHE A 94 -17.45 31.45 1.54
CA PHE A 94 -16.27 31.47 0.65
C PHE A 94 -16.59 31.59 -0.84
N ASN A 95 -17.87 31.71 -1.22
CA ASN A 95 -18.36 31.89 -2.60
C ASN A 95 -17.82 30.87 -3.62
N PHE A 96 -17.74 29.58 -3.23
CA PHE A 96 -17.26 28.49 -4.07
C PHE A 96 -17.98 27.17 -3.75
N GLU A 97 -18.19 26.31 -4.75
CA GLU A 97 -18.83 24.99 -4.56
C GLU A 97 -17.83 23.94 -4.09
N LEU A 98 -18.05 23.37 -2.91
CA LEU A 98 -17.20 22.31 -2.36
C LEU A 98 -17.70 20.92 -2.74
N GLN A 99 -16.77 20.05 -3.13
CA GLN A 99 -17.03 18.62 -3.26
C GLN A 99 -17.18 17.99 -1.86
N ALA A 100 -18.20 17.16 -1.67
CA ALA A 100 -18.51 16.57 -0.38
C ALA A 100 -19.03 15.12 -0.49
N ALA A 101 -18.68 14.27 0.48
CA ALA A 101 -19.24 12.93 0.62
C ALA A 101 -19.55 12.61 2.08
N ALA A 102 -20.50 11.71 2.31
CA ALA A 102 -20.83 11.21 3.65
C ALA A 102 -21.04 9.68 3.62
N THR A 103 -20.36 8.97 4.52
CA THR A 103 -20.52 7.54 4.79
C THR A 103 -21.16 7.33 6.16
N GLU A 104 -21.23 6.08 6.62
CA GLU A 104 -21.77 5.74 7.94
C GLU A 104 -20.95 6.36 9.08
N ASP A 105 -19.62 6.43 8.91
CA ASP A 105 -18.70 6.84 9.97
C ASP A 105 -18.02 8.18 9.70
N ASN A 106 -18.15 8.75 8.50
CA ASN A 106 -17.32 9.88 8.06
C ASN A 106 -18.07 10.88 7.18
N ILE A 107 -17.66 12.15 7.26
CA ILE A 107 -18.00 13.21 6.30
C ILE A 107 -16.70 13.76 5.73
N ILE A 108 -16.60 13.93 4.41
CA ILE A 108 -15.45 14.57 3.77
C ILE A 108 -15.87 15.84 3.03
N LEU A 109 -15.07 16.89 3.18
CA LEU A 109 -15.16 18.16 2.46
C LEU A 109 -13.80 18.43 1.80
N SER A 110 -13.77 18.51 0.47
CA SER A 110 -12.55 18.85 -0.27
C SER A 110 -12.39 20.36 -0.36
N LEU A 111 -11.39 20.88 0.33
CA LEU A 111 -11.06 22.30 0.41
C LEU A 111 -10.04 22.69 -0.67
N THR A 112 -10.26 23.85 -1.30
CA THR A 112 -9.25 24.47 -2.17
C THR A 112 -8.25 25.30 -1.36
N THR A 113 -7.21 25.78 -2.03
CA THR A 113 -6.17 26.65 -1.47
C THR A 113 -6.68 27.98 -0.92
N ALA A 114 -7.92 28.39 -1.24
CA ALA A 114 -8.50 29.65 -0.75
C ALA A 114 -9.12 29.53 0.67
N HIS A 115 -9.24 28.32 1.22
CA HIS A 115 -9.92 28.08 2.49
C HIS A 115 -8.92 27.92 3.62
N SER A 116 -8.97 28.82 4.60
CA SER A 116 -8.25 28.65 5.86
C SER A 116 -9.12 29.17 7.00
N PHE A 117 -9.04 28.44 8.09
CA PHE A 117 -9.79 28.63 9.32
C PHE A 117 -9.16 27.70 10.37
N GLU A 118 -9.35 28.02 11.64
CA GLU A 118 -8.99 27.11 12.71
C GLU A 118 -9.93 25.91 12.67
N LEU A 119 -9.36 24.70 12.63
CA LEU A 119 -10.12 23.46 12.43
C LEU A 119 -11.19 23.25 13.51
N ALA A 120 -10.92 23.69 14.74
CA ALA A 120 -11.87 23.61 15.85
C ALA A 120 -13.12 24.50 15.66
N GLU A 121 -13.03 25.60 14.89
CA GLU A 121 -14.16 26.51 14.65
C GLU A 121 -15.25 25.89 13.77
N VAL A 122 -14.92 24.88 12.95
CA VAL A 122 -15.90 24.21 12.07
C VAL A 122 -17.07 23.66 12.85
N ALA A 123 -16.84 23.17 14.07
CA ALA A 123 -17.90 22.67 14.94
C ALA A 123 -18.94 23.74 15.33
N ARG A 124 -18.58 25.03 15.23
CA ARG A 124 -19.44 26.18 15.54
C ARG A 124 -20.11 26.79 14.31
N TYR A 125 -19.84 26.27 13.11
CA TYR A 125 -20.39 26.86 11.87
C TYR A 125 -21.89 26.64 11.70
N LEU A 126 -22.42 25.61 12.34
CA LEU A 126 -23.84 25.26 12.37
C LEU A 126 -24.38 25.38 13.78
N HIS A 127 -25.61 25.89 13.88
CA HIS A 127 -26.32 26.01 15.15
C HIS A 127 -27.59 25.19 15.14
N SER A 128 -27.93 24.59 16.28
CA SER A 128 -29.13 23.76 16.44
C SER A 128 -30.41 24.51 16.07
N ALA A 129 -30.50 25.80 16.41
CA ALA A 129 -31.66 26.65 16.13
C ALA A 129 -31.83 27.04 14.64
N SER A 130 -30.75 27.02 13.85
CA SER A 130 -30.76 27.53 12.46
C SER A 130 -30.43 26.47 11.40
N VAL A 131 -30.09 25.25 11.80
CA VAL A 131 -29.65 24.20 10.86
C VAL A 131 -30.78 23.74 9.93
N ARG A 132 -32.02 23.66 10.42
CA ARG A 132 -33.17 23.21 9.65
C ARG A 132 -33.46 24.07 8.42
N PRO A 133 -33.66 25.40 8.52
CA PRO A 133 -33.88 26.24 7.34
C PRO A 133 -32.68 26.23 6.39
N LEU A 134 -31.44 26.17 6.92
CA LEU A 134 -30.24 26.05 6.09
C LEU A 134 -30.21 24.74 5.30
N LEU A 135 -30.56 23.63 5.94
CA LEU A 135 -30.60 22.31 5.29
C LEU A 135 -31.71 22.24 4.25
N VAL A 136 -32.85 22.88 4.47
CA VAL A 136 -33.90 23.03 3.44
C VAL A 136 -33.32 23.73 2.21
N GLN A 137 -32.61 24.84 2.37
CA GLN A 137 -31.98 25.52 1.23
C GLN A 137 -30.87 24.67 0.56
N ALA A 138 -30.18 23.83 1.33
CA ALA A 138 -29.14 22.94 0.81
C ALA A 138 -29.71 21.74 0.03
N LEU A 139 -30.81 21.14 0.52
CA LEU A 139 -31.42 19.96 -0.09
C LEU A 139 -32.12 20.28 -1.41
N LEU A 140 -32.62 21.50 -1.58
CA LEU A 140 -33.24 21.93 -2.84
C LEU A 140 -32.26 21.84 -4.02
N ALA A 141 -30.98 22.10 -3.79
CA ALA A 141 -29.95 21.94 -4.81
C ALA A 141 -29.42 20.50 -4.92
N ALA A 142 -29.88 19.57 -4.08
CA ALA A 142 -29.38 18.20 -4.04
C ALA A 142 -30.18 17.27 -4.97
N PRO A 143 -29.54 16.30 -5.65
CA PRO A 143 -30.20 15.38 -6.59
C PRO A 143 -31.31 14.52 -5.96
N MET A 144 -31.25 14.32 -4.65
CA MET A 144 -32.25 13.55 -3.91
C MET A 144 -33.63 14.21 -3.94
N PHE A 145 -33.70 15.54 -4.03
CA PHE A 145 -34.97 16.26 -4.04
C PHE A 145 -35.81 15.89 -5.27
N THR A 146 -35.23 15.92 -6.47
CA THR A 146 -35.95 15.57 -7.70
C THR A 146 -36.40 14.11 -7.71
N THR A 147 -35.58 13.23 -7.13
CA THR A 147 -35.92 11.80 -6.98
C THR A 147 -37.11 11.61 -6.03
N ARG A 148 -37.11 12.29 -4.88
CA ARG A 148 -38.20 12.22 -3.90
C ARG A 148 -39.46 12.91 -4.39
N TRP A 149 -39.34 14.04 -5.07
CA TRP A 149 -40.46 14.73 -5.72
C TRP A 149 -41.22 13.80 -6.66
N ARG A 150 -40.49 13.10 -7.54
CA ARG A 150 -41.07 12.12 -8.46
C ARG A 150 -41.78 10.98 -7.75
N TRP A 151 -41.21 10.51 -6.65
CA TRP A 151 -41.84 9.48 -5.81
C TRP A 151 -43.13 9.98 -5.19
N VAL A 152 -43.11 11.14 -4.53
CA VAL A 152 -44.28 11.75 -3.87
C VAL A 152 -45.38 12.07 -4.88
N ALA A 153 -45.06 12.71 -6.01
CA ALA A 153 -46.02 13.00 -7.08
C ALA A 153 -46.63 11.71 -7.67
N GLY A 154 -45.82 10.66 -7.81
CA GLY A 154 -46.28 9.35 -8.24
C GLY A 154 -47.22 8.67 -7.23
N VAL A 155 -46.87 8.67 -5.94
CA VAL A 155 -47.67 8.07 -4.85
C VAL A 155 -48.98 8.82 -4.64
N ALA A 156 -48.94 10.15 -4.68
CA ALA A 156 -50.11 11.03 -4.56
C ALA A 156 -51.06 10.97 -5.77
N LEU A 157 -50.72 10.20 -6.81
CA LEU A 157 -51.48 10.11 -8.07
C LEU A 157 -51.61 11.46 -8.79
N ALA A 158 -50.69 12.39 -8.54
CA ALA A 158 -50.63 13.68 -9.22
C ALA A 158 -50.17 13.54 -10.68
N LEU A 159 -49.52 12.42 -11.02
CA LEU A 159 -49.06 12.09 -12.36
C LEU A 159 -49.82 10.90 -12.94
N PRO A 160 -50.14 10.91 -14.25
CA PRO A 160 -50.82 9.79 -14.90
C PRO A 160 -49.91 8.55 -14.91
N ARG A 161 -50.36 7.45 -14.29
CA ARG A 161 -49.63 6.17 -14.30
C ARG A 161 -49.88 5.35 -15.57
N TYR A 162 -51.00 5.60 -16.24
CA TYR A 162 -51.41 4.92 -17.47
C TYR A 162 -51.88 5.94 -18.50
N ARG A 163 -51.49 5.74 -19.76
CA ARG A 163 -51.98 6.52 -20.91
C ARG A 163 -52.34 5.53 -22.02
N GLY A 164 -53.59 5.57 -22.47
CA GLY A 164 -54.11 4.62 -23.48
C GLY A 164 -54.06 3.14 -23.03
N GLY A 165 -54.35 2.86 -21.76
CA GLY A 165 -54.37 1.49 -21.20
C GLY A 165 -52.99 0.85 -20.96
N ARG A 166 -51.90 1.56 -21.27
CA ARG A 166 -50.52 1.12 -21.01
C ARG A 166 -49.86 1.97 -19.94
N LYS A 167 -48.96 1.35 -19.16
CA LYS A 167 -48.19 2.06 -18.12
C LYS A 167 -47.27 3.10 -18.77
N VAL A 168 -47.22 4.30 -18.19
CA VAL A 168 -46.35 5.37 -18.69
C VAL A 168 -44.87 4.97 -18.53
N PRO A 169 -44.07 5.03 -19.61
CA PRO A 169 -42.64 4.78 -19.55
C PRO A 169 -41.93 5.68 -18.53
N PRO A 170 -40.90 5.17 -17.82
CA PRO A 170 -40.21 5.92 -16.77
C PRO A 170 -39.66 7.28 -17.22
N GLN A 171 -39.24 7.43 -18.48
CA GLN A 171 -38.69 8.66 -19.06
C GLN A 171 -39.75 9.75 -19.13
N LEU A 172 -40.93 9.43 -19.69
CA LEU A 172 -42.07 10.35 -19.76
C LEU A 172 -42.57 10.73 -18.37
N ALA A 173 -42.59 9.77 -17.44
CA ALA A 173 -42.92 10.07 -16.05
C ALA A 173 -41.90 10.97 -15.33
N ARG A 174 -40.65 11.13 -15.85
CA ARG A 174 -39.70 12.13 -15.32
C ARG A 174 -40.06 13.51 -15.87
N MET A 175 -40.27 13.59 -17.17
CA MET A 175 -40.66 14.84 -17.85
C MET A 175 -41.95 15.40 -17.25
N ASP A 176 -42.99 14.58 -17.12
CA ASP A 176 -44.27 15.00 -16.53
C ASP A 176 -44.11 15.48 -15.07
N ALA A 177 -43.19 14.87 -14.32
CA ALA A 177 -42.91 15.27 -12.94
C ALA A 177 -42.11 16.58 -12.85
N GLU A 178 -41.18 16.80 -13.78
CA GLU A 178 -40.42 18.04 -13.91
C GLU A 178 -41.34 19.19 -14.35
N ASP A 179 -42.26 18.96 -15.29
CA ASP A 179 -43.29 19.91 -15.70
C ASP A 179 -44.21 20.28 -14.51
N LEU A 180 -44.63 19.28 -13.72
CA LEU A 180 -45.39 19.52 -12.50
C LEU A 180 -44.57 20.32 -11.46
N LEU A 181 -43.27 20.05 -11.34
CA LEU A 181 -42.39 20.80 -10.45
C LEU A 181 -42.29 22.27 -10.87
N ALA A 182 -42.10 22.53 -12.17
CA ALA A 182 -42.03 23.88 -12.72
C ALA A 182 -43.33 24.66 -12.51
N ALA A 183 -44.49 23.98 -12.54
CA ALA A 183 -45.79 24.61 -12.28
C ALA A 183 -46.02 24.92 -10.79
N VAL A 184 -45.64 24.01 -9.89
CA VAL A 184 -45.91 24.12 -8.45
C VAL A 184 -44.82 24.88 -7.69
N PHE A 185 -43.58 24.76 -8.11
CA PHE A 185 -42.41 25.39 -7.49
C PHE A 185 -41.47 25.96 -8.57
N PRO A 186 -41.86 27.06 -9.26
CA PRO A 186 -41.08 27.65 -10.35
C PRO A 186 -39.64 27.98 -9.97
N ASP A 187 -39.44 28.55 -8.78
CA ASP A 187 -38.13 28.90 -8.21
C ASP A 187 -37.15 27.73 -8.12
N GLN A 188 -37.66 26.49 -8.05
CA GLN A 188 -36.81 25.30 -8.01
C GLN A 188 -36.11 25.02 -9.35
N VAL A 189 -36.77 25.38 -10.46
CA VAL A 189 -36.31 25.17 -11.85
C VAL A 189 -35.79 26.46 -12.47
N ALA A 190 -35.97 27.60 -11.79
CA ALA A 190 -35.53 28.91 -12.28
C ALA A 190 -34.01 28.97 -12.48
N CYS A 191 -33.61 29.75 -13.49
CA CYS A 191 -32.20 30.01 -13.81
C CYS A 191 -31.51 30.65 -12.60
N PHE A 192 -30.32 30.17 -12.27
CA PHE A 192 -29.52 30.66 -11.14
C PHE A 192 -29.25 32.17 -11.23
N GLU A 193 -29.12 32.72 -12.44
CA GLU A 193 -28.90 34.16 -12.68
C GLU A 193 -30.10 35.04 -12.26
N ASN A 194 -31.30 34.48 -12.15
CA ASN A 194 -32.53 35.22 -11.84
C ASN A 194 -32.94 35.15 -10.37
N ILE A 195 -32.32 34.27 -9.58
CA ILE A 195 -32.66 34.10 -8.16
C ILE A 195 -31.67 34.91 -7.32
N VAL A 196 -32.17 35.93 -6.62
CA VAL A 196 -31.38 36.69 -5.64
C VAL A 196 -31.77 36.23 -4.24
N GLY A 197 -30.87 35.54 -3.55
CA GLY A 197 -31.06 35.12 -2.15
C GLY A 197 -31.52 33.67 -1.98
N GLU A 198 -32.32 33.43 -0.93
CA GLU A 198 -32.85 32.09 -0.61
C GLU A 198 -34.11 31.80 -1.42
N ARG A 199 -34.31 30.53 -1.82
CA ARG A 199 -35.50 30.12 -2.58
C ARG A 199 -36.74 30.19 -1.70
N GLU A 200 -37.79 30.83 -2.17
CA GLU A 200 -39.08 30.86 -1.46
C GLU A 200 -39.78 29.51 -1.66
N VAL A 201 -40.02 28.78 -0.56
CA VAL A 201 -40.67 27.47 -0.63
C VAL A 201 -42.19 27.65 -0.65
N PRO A 202 -42.90 27.22 -1.70
CA PRO A 202 -44.35 27.35 -1.78
C PRO A 202 -45.07 26.52 -0.71
N ASP A 203 -46.18 27.05 -0.18
CA ASP A 203 -47.09 26.26 0.66
C ASP A 203 -47.94 25.33 -0.21
N HIS A 204 -47.33 24.23 -0.65
CA HIS A 204 -47.98 23.18 -1.42
C HIS A 204 -47.82 21.81 -0.75
N PRO A 205 -48.88 20.99 -0.62
CA PRO A 205 -48.80 19.68 0.06
C PRO A 205 -47.70 18.75 -0.48
N LEU A 206 -47.56 18.65 -1.81
CA LEU A 206 -46.52 17.80 -2.42
C LEU A 206 -45.10 18.31 -2.13
N VAL A 207 -44.90 19.64 -2.09
CA VAL A 207 -43.60 20.24 -1.81
C VAL A 207 -43.24 19.99 -0.35
N ARG A 208 -44.17 20.27 0.57
CA ARG A 208 -44.01 20.01 2.01
C ARG A 208 -43.73 18.54 2.30
N GLN A 209 -44.47 17.61 1.69
CA GLN A 209 -44.21 16.18 1.86
C GLN A 209 -42.85 15.77 1.30
N THR A 210 -42.47 16.30 0.12
CA THR A 210 -41.15 15.99 -0.47
C THR A 210 -40.01 16.48 0.42
N ILE A 211 -40.13 17.68 0.98
CA ILE A 211 -39.15 18.24 1.91
C ILE A 211 -39.10 17.41 3.19
N ASP A 212 -40.25 17.04 3.76
CA ASP A 212 -40.30 16.21 4.96
C ASP A 212 -39.67 14.83 4.73
N ASP A 213 -40.01 14.13 3.64
CA ASP A 213 -39.38 12.85 3.27
C ASP A 213 -37.85 12.99 3.13
N CYS A 214 -37.38 14.09 2.55
CA CYS A 214 -35.94 14.36 2.42
C CYS A 214 -35.27 14.57 3.78
N LEU A 215 -35.89 15.34 4.67
CA LEU A 215 -35.35 15.69 6.00
C LEU A 215 -35.44 14.53 7.00
N SER A 216 -36.52 13.75 6.92
CA SER A 216 -36.95 12.82 7.96
C SER A 216 -36.79 11.35 7.56
N GLU A 217 -36.83 10.99 6.27
CA GLU A 217 -36.56 9.61 5.80
C GLU A 217 -35.17 9.48 5.17
N ALA A 218 -34.85 10.31 4.19
CA ALA A 218 -33.55 10.25 3.49
C ALA A 218 -32.39 10.75 4.36
N MET A 219 -32.71 11.58 5.34
CA MET A 219 -31.82 12.16 6.33
C MET A 219 -32.41 12.00 7.74
N ASP A 220 -31.68 12.47 8.76
CA ASP A 220 -32.17 12.59 10.14
C ASP A 220 -31.91 14.01 10.69
N ILE A 221 -32.81 14.95 10.37
CA ILE A 221 -32.71 16.33 10.86
C ILE A 221 -32.87 16.42 12.38
N ALA A 222 -33.75 15.62 12.98
CA ALA A 222 -33.99 15.66 14.42
C ALA A 222 -32.75 15.16 15.19
N GLY A 223 -32.08 14.13 14.68
CA GLY A 223 -30.79 13.67 15.16
C GLY A 223 -29.71 14.74 15.03
N LEU A 224 -29.62 15.43 13.90
CA LEU A 224 -28.67 16.52 13.69
C LEU A 224 -28.89 17.69 14.67
N GLU A 225 -30.14 18.12 14.88
CA GLU A 225 -30.48 19.17 15.84
C GLU A 225 -30.06 18.79 17.28
N ARG A 226 -30.30 17.53 17.69
CA ARG A 226 -29.84 17.01 18.98
C ARG A 226 -28.33 16.96 19.09
N LEU A 227 -27.63 16.55 18.03
CA LEU A 227 -26.17 16.48 18.00
C LEU A 227 -25.56 17.87 18.16
N LEU A 228 -26.02 18.84 17.37
CA LEU A 228 -25.55 20.23 17.44
C LEU A 228 -25.82 20.84 18.82
N ALA A 229 -27.01 20.62 19.39
CA ALA A 229 -27.30 21.06 20.76
C ALA A 229 -26.39 20.37 21.81
N GLY A 230 -25.97 19.12 21.55
CA GLY A 230 -24.99 18.39 22.37
C GLY A 230 -23.59 18.98 22.28
N ILE A 231 -23.17 19.40 21.09
CA ILE A 231 -21.89 20.10 20.87
C ILE A 231 -21.91 21.48 21.53
N GLU A 232 -22.98 22.25 21.34
CA GLU A 232 -23.18 23.59 21.96
C GLU A 232 -23.16 23.52 23.50
N ALA A 233 -23.76 22.47 24.07
CA ALA A 233 -23.77 22.24 25.52
C ALA A 233 -22.46 21.61 26.06
N GLY A 234 -21.48 21.31 25.21
CA GLY A 234 -20.22 20.67 25.61
C GLY A 234 -20.35 19.19 26.04
N ARG A 235 -21.49 18.54 25.77
CA ARG A 235 -21.69 17.10 26.03
C ARG A 235 -20.94 16.23 25.02
N VAL A 236 -20.77 16.72 23.79
CA VAL A 236 -19.99 16.06 22.74
C VAL A 236 -18.66 16.79 22.61
N ARG A 237 -17.57 16.08 22.87
CA ARG A 237 -16.20 16.60 22.75
C ARG A 237 -15.78 16.63 21.29
N ILE A 238 -15.13 17.72 20.89
CA ILE A 238 -14.54 17.88 19.55
C ILE A 238 -13.02 17.86 19.67
N VAL A 239 -12.35 17.04 18.86
CA VAL A 239 -10.88 17.00 18.77
C VAL A 239 -10.46 17.34 17.35
N ALA A 240 -9.70 18.42 17.19
CA ALA A 240 -9.14 18.83 15.89
C ALA A 240 -7.72 18.27 15.72
N ARG A 241 -7.42 17.70 14.55
CA ARG A 241 -6.11 17.13 14.19
C ARG A 241 -5.72 17.53 12.77
N ASP A 242 -4.61 18.26 12.66
CA ASP A 242 -3.92 18.48 11.39
C ASP A 242 -2.85 17.38 11.19
N LEU A 243 -2.98 16.62 10.10
CA LEU A 243 -2.09 15.51 9.74
C LEU A 243 -1.41 15.76 8.39
N THR A 244 -0.24 15.16 8.17
CA THR A 244 0.46 15.28 6.87
C THR A 244 -0.09 14.31 5.81
N GLU A 245 -0.66 13.19 6.26
CA GLU A 245 -1.29 12.15 5.45
C GLU A 245 -2.60 11.70 6.13
N PRO A 246 -3.56 11.09 5.39
CA PRO A 246 -4.83 10.65 5.97
C PRO A 246 -4.65 9.57 7.05
N SER A 247 -5.47 9.63 8.10
CA SER A 247 -5.54 8.58 9.11
C SER A 247 -6.09 7.26 8.54
N PRO A 248 -5.84 6.12 9.20
CA PRO A 248 -6.41 4.84 8.79
C PRO A 248 -7.96 4.84 8.72
N LEU A 249 -8.62 5.68 9.52
CA LEU A 249 -10.09 5.80 9.54
C LEU A 249 -10.60 6.65 8.35
N ALA A 250 -9.83 7.66 7.91
CA ALA A 250 -10.19 8.51 6.77
C ALA A 250 -10.13 7.77 5.41
N LEU A 251 -9.44 6.63 5.34
CA LEU A 251 -9.29 5.86 4.10
C LEU A 251 -10.64 5.34 3.55
N GLU A 252 -11.60 5.07 4.42
CA GLU A 252 -12.93 4.60 4.02
C GLU A 252 -13.61 5.66 3.15
N VAL A 253 -13.72 6.90 3.66
CA VAL A 253 -14.40 8.00 2.97
C VAL A 253 -13.65 8.49 1.73
N LEU A 254 -12.32 8.38 1.70
CA LEU A 254 -11.52 8.69 0.51
C LEU A 254 -11.79 7.73 -0.65
N SER A 255 -12.19 6.49 -0.35
CA SER A 255 -12.56 5.47 -1.33
C SER A 255 -14.08 5.32 -1.48
N ALA A 256 -14.84 6.33 -1.06
CA ALA A 256 -16.29 6.32 -1.07
C ALA A 256 -16.87 6.00 -2.45
N ARG A 257 -17.93 5.19 -2.45
CA ARG A 257 -18.67 4.81 -3.65
C ARG A 257 -19.51 5.99 -4.15
N PRO A 258 -19.89 6.01 -5.45
CA PRO A 258 -20.63 7.12 -6.05
C PRO A 258 -21.88 7.58 -5.29
N TYR A 259 -22.60 6.64 -4.65
CA TYR A 259 -23.82 6.93 -3.90
C TYR A 259 -23.60 7.70 -2.58
N ALA A 260 -22.36 7.79 -2.10
CA ALA A 260 -22.01 8.51 -0.87
C ALA A 260 -21.73 9.99 -1.12
N TYR A 261 -21.55 10.41 -2.38
CA TYR A 261 -21.36 11.81 -2.73
C TYR A 261 -22.63 12.63 -2.53
N LEU A 262 -22.44 13.87 -2.10
CA LEU A 262 -23.54 14.81 -1.84
C LEU A 262 -23.77 15.77 -3.02
N ASP A 263 -22.86 15.79 -3.99
CA ASP A 263 -22.87 16.62 -5.20
C ASP A 263 -22.74 15.76 -6.47
N ASP A 264 -23.04 16.36 -7.63
CA ASP A 264 -23.07 15.71 -8.94
C ASP A 264 -21.73 15.71 -9.70
N ALA A 265 -20.61 16.07 -9.07
CA ALA A 265 -19.33 16.13 -9.80
C ALA A 265 -18.90 14.73 -10.33
N PRO A 266 -18.43 14.63 -11.59
CA PRO A 266 -17.92 13.37 -12.16
C PRO A 266 -16.81 12.75 -11.31
N LEU A 267 -16.67 11.42 -11.36
CA LEU A 267 -15.71 10.70 -10.51
C LEU A 267 -14.25 11.06 -10.84
N GLU A 268 -13.98 11.35 -12.11
CA GLU A 268 -12.68 11.67 -12.67
C GLU A 268 -12.17 13.03 -12.18
N GLU A 269 -13.07 13.94 -11.82
CA GLU A 269 -12.78 15.32 -11.38
C GLU A 269 -12.68 15.44 -9.85
N ARG A 270 -12.76 14.31 -9.12
CA ARG A 270 -12.78 14.30 -7.65
C ARG A 270 -11.39 14.47 -7.06
N ARG A 271 -11.24 15.47 -6.17
CA ARG A 271 -9.99 15.71 -5.43
C ARG A 271 -9.63 14.58 -4.45
N THR A 272 -10.61 13.81 -3.98
CA THR A 272 -10.38 12.65 -3.11
C THR A 272 -9.58 11.54 -3.80
N GLN A 273 -9.67 11.40 -5.13
CA GLN A 273 -8.86 10.46 -5.92
C GLN A 273 -7.38 10.89 -5.99
N ALA A 274 -7.12 12.19 -5.88
CA ALA A 274 -5.75 12.71 -5.84
C ALA A 274 -5.05 12.40 -4.50
N VAL A 275 -5.78 11.93 -3.48
CA VAL A 275 -5.19 11.48 -2.22
C VAL A 275 -4.68 10.05 -2.38
N MET A 276 -3.36 9.92 -2.55
CA MET A 276 -2.72 8.61 -2.62
C MET A 276 -2.57 8.02 -1.22
N SER A 277 -3.23 6.88 -0.99
CA SER A 277 -3.18 6.17 0.29
C SER A 277 -1.93 5.27 0.39
N ARG A 278 -1.09 5.52 1.40
CA ARG A 278 -0.27 4.46 1.99
C ARG A 278 -1.23 3.56 2.75
N ARG A 279 -1.47 2.37 2.23
CA ARG A 279 -2.36 1.41 2.87
C ARG A 279 -1.59 0.76 4.02
N TRP A 280 -1.88 1.26 5.23
CA TRP A 280 -1.54 0.69 6.54
C TRP A 280 -0.12 0.96 7.05
N LEU A 281 -0.08 1.78 8.09
CA LEU A 281 1.11 2.06 8.88
C LEU A 281 1.01 1.26 10.19
N ASP A 282 2.12 0.66 10.60
CA ASP A 282 2.28 0.11 11.94
C ASP A 282 1.96 1.20 12.99
N PRO A 283 1.35 0.90 14.15
CA PRO A 283 0.99 1.93 15.15
C PRO A 283 2.16 2.83 15.57
N GLY A 284 3.41 2.34 15.49
CA GLY A 284 4.61 3.15 15.71
C GLY A 284 4.84 4.22 14.64
N GLN A 285 4.62 3.87 13.37
CA GLN A 285 4.73 4.80 12.24
C GLN A 285 3.49 5.70 12.09
N ALA A 286 2.33 5.27 12.60
CA ALA A 286 1.11 6.06 12.59
C ALA A 286 1.22 7.36 13.42
N ALA A 287 2.05 7.36 14.46
CA ALA A 287 2.37 8.55 15.24
C ALA A 287 3.26 9.55 14.47
N ASP A 288 4.00 9.08 13.45
CA ASP A 288 4.86 9.90 12.61
C ASP A 288 4.11 10.55 11.42
N ILE A 289 2.84 10.19 11.20
CA ILE A 289 1.95 10.78 10.17
C ILE A 289 1.81 12.31 10.31
N GLY A 290 2.15 12.88 11.47
CA GLY A 290 2.15 14.33 11.70
C GLY A 290 3.49 15.04 11.44
N ARG A 291 4.58 14.34 11.13
CA ARG A 291 5.93 14.93 11.12
C ARG A 291 6.39 15.25 9.69
N LEU A 292 6.75 16.52 9.46
CA LEU A 292 7.42 16.93 8.23
C LEU A 292 8.88 16.50 8.24
N ASP A 293 9.42 16.26 7.04
CA ASP A 293 10.83 15.94 6.89
C ASP A 293 11.71 17.20 7.10
N PRO A 294 12.71 17.15 8.01
CA PRO A 294 13.57 18.29 8.27
C PRO A 294 14.41 18.72 7.05
N GLU A 295 14.76 17.81 6.13
CA GLU A 295 15.46 18.21 4.89
C GLU A 295 14.51 18.95 3.93
N ALA A 296 13.26 18.49 3.80
CA ALA A 296 12.24 19.20 3.03
C ALA A 296 11.97 20.61 3.60
N ILE A 297 11.92 20.76 4.93
CA ILE A 297 11.82 22.07 5.59
C ILE A 297 13.03 22.94 5.22
N ALA A 298 14.26 22.43 5.42
CA ALA A 298 15.48 23.18 5.15
C ALA A 298 15.58 23.61 3.67
N ARG A 299 15.21 22.71 2.76
CA ARG A 299 15.18 22.99 1.32
C ARG A 299 14.20 24.09 0.97
N VAL A 300 12.96 24.04 1.47
CA VAL A 300 11.97 25.10 1.17
C VAL A 300 12.39 26.42 1.81
N ARG A 301 12.98 26.42 3.00
CA ARG A 301 13.54 27.64 3.61
C ARG A 301 14.62 28.24 2.72
N ALA A 302 15.54 27.42 2.19
CA ALA A 302 16.57 27.89 1.28
C ALA A 302 15.99 28.40 -0.06
N GLU A 303 14.98 27.73 -0.62
CA GLU A 303 14.33 28.15 -1.88
C GLU A 303 13.40 29.37 -1.71
N ALA A 304 12.87 29.62 -0.51
CA ALA A 304 12.00 30.76 -0.20
C ALA A 304 12.80 31.99 0.23
N TRP A 305 13.95 31.78 0.89
CA TRP A 305 14.84 32.86 1.23
C TRP A 305 15.42 33.49 -0.05
N PRO A 306 15.41 34.82 -0.19
CA PRO A 306 15.95 35.47 -1.38
C PRO A 306 17.44 35.18 -1.58
N ASP A 307 17.82 34.82 -2.81
CA ASP A 307 19.21 34.65 -3.26
C ASP A 307 19.56 35.77 -4.25
N ALA A 308 19.74 36.98 -3.72
CA ALA A 308 20.03 38.16 -4.53
C ALA A 308 21.48 38.14 -5.04
N ALA A 309 21.66 38.30 -6.36
CA ALA A 309 22.96 38.33 -7.02
C ALA A 309 23.50 39.76 -7.26
N ASN A 310 22.67 40.78 -7.06
CA ASN A 310 23.02 42.19 -7.25
C ASN A 310 22.21 43.11 -6.31
N ALA A 311 22.53 44.41 -6.33
CA ALA A 311 21.88 45.39 -5.47
C ALA A 311 20.38 45.59 -5.76
N ASP A 312 19.93 45.50 -7.01
CA ASP A 312 18.52 45.64 -7.35
C ASP A 312 17.69 44.45 -6.86
N GLU A 313 18.18 43.23 -7.06
CA GLU A 313 17.54 42.01 -6.53
C GLU A 313 17.49 42.01 -4.99
N LEU A 314 18.52 42.56 -4.33
CA LEU A 314 18.52 42.69 -2.87
C LEU A 314 17.49 43.72 -2.39
N HIS A 315 17.28 44.80 -3.14
CA HIS A 315 16.23 45.77 -2.87
C HIS A 315 14.84 45.13 -2.99
N ASP A 316 14.59 44.39 -4.07
CA ASP A 316 13.33 43.66 -4.27
C ASP A 316 13.07 42.63 -3.17
N ALA A 317 14.11 41.89 -2.78
CA ALA A 317 14.08 40.97 -1.65
C ALA A 317 13.72 41.67 -0.32
N LEU A 318 14.27 42.87 -0.09
CA LEU A 318 13.99 43.66 1.10
C LEU A 318 12.55 44.21 1.11
N VAL A 319 12.02 44.60 -0.05
CA VAL A 319 10.61 45.02 -0.23
C VAL A 319 9.64 43.86 0.03
N LEU A 320 10.01 42.64 -0.39
CA LEU A 320 9.26 41.41 -0.14
C LEU A 320 9.22 41.06 1.35
N LEU A 321 10.40 40.97 1.99
CA LEU A 321 10.53 40.58 3.40
C LEU A 321 10.08 41.68 4.39
N GLY A 322 9.95 42.92 3.91
CA GLY A 322 9.64 44.10 4.72
C GLY A 322 10.86 44.69 5.42
N PHE A 323 11.69 43.86 6.04
CA PHE A 323 12.95 44.27 6.66
C PHE A 323 13.98 43.12 6.73
N LEU A 324 15.25 43.49 6.89
CA LEU A 324 16.35 42.58 7.23
C LEU A 324 17.02 42.99 8.54
N SER A 325 17.21 42.04 9.44
CA SER A 325 17.98 42.26 10.66
C SER A 325 19.49 42.26 10.41
N ALA A 326 20.27 42.85 11.32
CA ALA A 326 21.73 42.89 11.17
C ALA A 326 22.41 41.51 11.03
N PRO A 327 21.98 40.44 11.72
CA PRO A 327 22.50 39.08 11.48
C PRO A 327 22.17 38.56 10.08
N GLU A 328 20.95 38.80 9.57
CA GLU A 328 20.52 38.35 8.25
C GLU A 328 21.28 39.06 7.13
N ALA A 329 21.50 40.37 7.26
CA ALA A 329 22.31 41.14 6.32
C ALA A 329 23.78 40.68 6.25
N LYS A 330 24.31 40.10 7.34
CA LYS A 330 25.66 39.53 7.38
C LYS A 330 25.75 38.11 6.83
N ALA A 331 24.64 37.38 6.77
CA ALA A 331 24.61 36.01 6.28
C ALA A 331 24.78 35.92 4.75
N GLY A 332 24.30 36.93 4.02
CA GLY A 332 24.44 37.02 2.56
C GLY A 332 25.82 37.54 2.12
N PRO A 333 26.55 36.83 1.24
CA PRO A 333 27.83 37.30 0.73
C PRO A 333 27.64 38.57 -0.12
N GLY A 334 28.34 39.65 0.21
CA GLY A 334 28.28 40.92 -0.52
C GLY A 334 27.07 41.83 -0.19
N TRP A 335 26.10 41.36 0.59
CA TRP A 335 24.87 42.10 0.88
C TRP A 335 25.12 43.42 1.62
N ASN A 336 26.09 43.48 2.53
CA ASN A 336 26.41 44.72 3.24
C ASN A 336 26.91 45.84 2.31
N ASP A 337 27.68 45.49 1.27
CA ASP A 337 28.21 46.46 0.33
C ASP A 337 27.09 47.01 -0.57
N TRP A 338 26.19 46.12 -1.01
CA TRP A 338 25.00 46.50 -1.78
C TRP A 338 24.00 47.31 -0.95
N LEU A 339 23.76 46.96 0.32
CA LEU A 339 22.93 47.77 1.23
C LEU A 339 23.54 49.18 1.43
N ALA A 340 24.86 49.29 1.53
CA ALA A 340 25.54 50.57 1.62
C ALA A 340 25.46 51.39 0.32
N GLU A 341 25.43 50.73 -0.84
CA GLU A 341 25.19 51.35 -2.15
C GLU A 341 23.75 51.86 -2.28
N LEU A 342 22.76 51.00 -1.97
CA LEU A 342 21.33 51.35 -1.97
C LEU A 342 21.02 52.47 -0.96
N ALA A 343 21.70 52.49 0.19
CA ALA A 343 21.56 53.56 1.17
C ALA A 343 22.08 54.90 0.64
N ARG A 344 23.20 54.89 -0.09
CA ARG A 344 23.71 56.09 -0.79
C ARG A 344 22.76 56.56 -1.89
N ALA A 345 22.06 55.63 -2.55
CA ALA A 345 21.03 55.94 -3.53
C ALA A 345 19.68 56.36 -2.91
N GLY A 346 19.55 56.37 -1.57
CA GLY A 346 18.33 56.76 -0.87
C GLY A 346 17.19 55.74 -0.94
N ARG A 347 17.47 54.49 -1.37
CA ARG A 347 16.47 53.43 -1.54
C ARG A 347 16.23 52.60 -0.29
N VAL A 348 17.23 52.51 0.60
CA VAL A 348 17.14 51.78 1.87
C VAL A 348 17.73 52.61 3.01
N ALA A 349 17.30 52.35 4.24
CA ALA A 349 17.87 52.96 5.43
C ALA A 349 17.94 51.97 6.59
N ARG A 350 18.81 52.27 7.56
CA ARG A 350 18.80 51.61 8.86
C ARG A 350 17.84 52.32 9.79
N LEU A 351 16.81 51.61 10.18
CA LEU A 351 15.86 51.99 11.21
C LEU A 351 16.33 51.47 12.58
N HIS A 352 16.52 52.36 13.54
CA HIS A 352 16.88 51.98 14.90
C HIS A 352 15.62 51.72 15.73
N GLY A 353 15.16 50.47 15.68
CA GLY A 353 14.05 49.98 16.49
C GLY A 353 14.47 49.63 17.93
N PRO A 354 13.52 49.26 18.79
CA PRO A 354 13.76 48.96 20.20
C PRO A 354 14.67 47.75 20.44
N ALA A 355 14.66 46.75 19.55
CA ALA A 355 15.50 45.55 19.64
C ALA A 355 16.88 45.69 18.94
N GLY A 356 17.05 46.69 18.06
CA GLY A 356 18.27 46.90 17.30
C GLY A 356 18.03 47.50 15.91
N PRO A 357 19.11 47.73 15.13
CA PRO A 357 19.01 48.29 13.79
C PRO A 357 18.45 47.26 12.79
N LEU A 358 17.44 47.67 12.03
CA LEU A 358 16.84 46.94 10.93
C LEU A 358 17.08 47.68 9.62
N TRP A 359 17.45 46.97 8.55
CA TRP A 359 17.43 47.53 7.20
C TRP A 359 16.01 47.52 6.68
N VAL A 360 15.55 48.67 6.18
CA VAL A 360 14.20 48.86 5.65
C VAL A 360 14.27 49.56 4.29
N PRO A 361 13.40 49.18 3.32
CA PRO A 361 13.33 49.84 2.03
C PRO A 361 12.41 51.08 2.12
N ALA A 362 12.64 52.07 1.26
CA ALA A 362 11.88 53.31 1.24
C ALA A 362 10.37 53.08 1.04
N GLU A 363 10.00 52.06 0.27
CA GLU A 363 8.62 51.68 -0.07
C GLU A 363 7.84 51.12 1.12
N ARG A 364 8.52 50.43 2.05
CA ARG A 364 7.91 49.86 3.26
C ARG A 364 8.07 50.75 4.49
N LEU A 365 8.84 51.84 4.38
CA LEU A 365 9.11 52.76 5.47
C LEU A 365 7.86 53.28 6.20
N PRO A 366 6.74 53.65 5.52
CA PRO A 366 5.54 54.13 6.22
C PRO A 366 4.91 53.10 7.17
N GLN A 367 5.01 51.81 6.85
CA GLN A 367 4.52 50.72 7.70
C GLN A 367 5.37 50.61 8.99
N LEU A 368 6.69 50.68 8.85
CA LEU A 368 7.63 50.59 9.97
C LEU A 368 7.59 51.85 10.86
N MET A 369 7.39 53.03 10.27
CA MET A 369 7.21 54.29 11.00
C MET A 369 5.89 54.36 11.75
N ALA A 370 4.84 53.66 11.30
CA ALA A 370 3.60 53.53 12.06
C ALA A 370 3.78 52.71 13.36
N LEU A 371 4.73 51.77 13.38
CA LEU A 371 5.09 51.02 14.59
C LEU A 371 6.00 51.81 15.53
N TRP A 372 6.97 52.54 14.97
CA TRP A 372 7.90 53.36 15.75
C TRP A 372 8.03 54.78 15.19
N PRO A 373 7.10 55.69 15.54
CA PRO A 373 7.11 57.07 15.03
C PRO A 373 8.40 57.84 15.34
N ASP A 374 9.03 57.54 16.48
CA ASP A 374 10.24 58.22 16.97
C ASP A 374 11.56 57.53 16.57
N ALA A 375 11.51 56.47 15.75
CA ALA A 375 12.72 55.71 15.41
C ALA A 375 13.65 56.48 14.46
N ARG A 376 14.96 56.41 14.75
CA ARG A 376 16.00 57.11 13.97
C ARG A 376 16.36 56.35 12.70
N LEU A 377 16.39 57.07 11.57
CA LEU A 377 16.80 56.58 10.25
C LEU A 377 18.24 56.99 9.90
N GLU A 378 19.02 56.07 9.35
CA GLU A 378 20.36 56.32 8.83
C GLU A 378 20.60 55.63 7.48
N PRO A 379 20.79 56.38 6.37
CA PRO A 379 20.57 57.83 6.21
C PRO A 379 19.08 58.21 6.29
N PRO A 380 18.75 59.50 6.47
CA PRO A 380 17.35 59.95 6.39
C PRO A 380 16.86 59.82 4.95
N ILE A 381 15.80 59.02 4.76
CA ILE A 381 15.15 58.79 3.47
C ILE A 381 13.64 59.07 3.60
N ALA A 382 12.97 59.29 2.48
CA ALA A 382 11.52 59.45 2.41
C ALA A 382 10.92 58.35 1.53
N ALA A 383 9.71 57.91 1.86
CA ALA A 383 8.97 56.97 1.03
C ALA A 383 8.56 57.62 -0.31
N PRO A 384 8.57 56.89 -1.43
CA PRO A 384 8.06 57.42 -2.68
C PRO A 384 6.58 57.83 -2.56
N PRO A 385 6.11 58.84 -3.32
CA PRO A 385 4.75 59.39 -3.18
C PRO A 385 3.64 58.34 -3.30
N GLU A 386 3.85 57.33 -4.15
CA GLU A 386 2.92 56.22 -4.39
C GLU A 386 2.73 55.31 -3.17
N TYR A 387 3.73 55.23 -2.29
CA TYR A 387 3.73 54.40 -1.09
C TYR A 387 3.51 55.19 0.20
N ALA A 388 3.51 56.53 0.14
CA ALA A 388 3.39 57.46 1.26
C ALA A 388 1.95 57.58 1.84
N ARG A 389 1.24 56.45 1.97
CA ARG A 389 -0.05 56.35 2.65
C ARG A 389 0.17 56.27 4.17
N ALA A 390 -0.76 56.82 4.95
CA ALA A 390 -0.81 56.63 6.40
C ALA A 390 -1.33 55.23 6.76
N TRP A 391 -0.63 54.55 7.68
CA TRP A 391 -0.98 53.22 8.17
C TRP A 391 -1.36 53.28 9.65
N ALA A 392 -2.35 52.48 10.05
CA ALA A 392 -2.53 52.15 11.46
C ALA A 392 -1.46 51.14 11.89
N ALA A 393 -0.99 51.21 13.13
CA ALA A 393 0.07 50.32 13.64
C ALA A 393 -0.31 48.83 13.52
N GLU A 394 -1.57 48.48 13.79
CA GLU A 394 -2.09 47.12 13.67
C GLU A 394 -2.08 46.61 12.21
N GLU A 395 -2.56 47.42 11.27
CA GLU A 395 -2.59 47.10 9.82
C GLU A 395 -1.17 46.97 9.26
N ALA A 396 -0.26 47.85 9.69
CA ALA A 396 1.15 47.78 9.31
C ALA A 396 1.83 46.50 9.82
N LEU A 397 1.56 46.10 11.08
CA LEU A 397 2.14 44.88 11.66
C LEU A 397 1.72 43.63 10.89
N VAL A 398 0.45 43.53 10.50
CA VAL A 398 -0.07 42.42 9.69
C VAL A 398 0.70 42.29 8.37
N GLU A 399 0.89 43.40 7.65
CA GLU A 399 1.60 43.39 6.36
C GLU A 399 3.11 43.11 6.50
N ILE A 400 3.74 43.57 7.58
CA ILE A 400 5.15 43.25 7.86
C ILE A 400 5.31 41.76 8.16
N LEU A 401 4.45 41.20 9.02
CA LEU A 401 4.48 39.77 9.32
C LEU A 401 4.15 38.91 8.10
N ARG A 402 3.25 39.39 7.21
CA ARG A 402 2.98 38.74 5.92
C ARG A 402 4.27 38.57 5.12
N GLY A 403 4.98 39.67 4.86
CA GLY A 403 6.25 39.65 4.11
C GLY A 403 7.31 38.76 4.77
N ARG A 404 7.41 38.77 6.10
CA ARG A 404 8.35 37.92 6.84
C ARG A 404 8.05 36.43 6.69
N LEU A 405 6.78 36.04 6.72
CA LEU A 405 6.40 34.62 6.59
C LEU A 405 6.63 34.07 5.16
N GLU A 406 6.70 34.92 4.14
CA GLU A 406 7.00 34.50 2.75
C GLU A 406 8.43 33.97 2.57
N GLY A 407 9.37 34.36 3.44
CA GLY A 407 10.78 33.94 3.34
C GLY A 407 11.25 32.94 4.40
N LEU A 408 10.59 32.84 5.56
CA LEU A 408 11.16 32.16 6.73
C LEU A 408 10.87 30.65 6.81
N GLY A 409 9.77 30.16 6.22
CA GLY A 409 9.22 28.83 6.50
C GLY A 409 8.62 28.73 7.92
N PRO A 410 8.55 27.52 8.52
CA PRO A 410 8.06 27.35 9.90
C PRO A 410 8.90 28.14 10.91
N VAL A 411 8.24 29.03 11.65
CA VAL A 411 8.90 29.94 12.61
C VAL A 411 8.07 30.12 13.88
N THR A 412 8.71 30.23 15.03
CA THR A 412 8.00 30.46 16.31
C THR A 412 7.64 31.92 16.50
N ARG A 413 6.58 32.21 17.27
CA ARG A 413 6.22 33.59 17.64
C ARG A 413 7.38 34.33 18.30
N ALA A 414 8.14 33.66 19.16
CA ALA A 414 9.30 34.27 19.83
C ALA A 414 10.38 34.75 18.85
N ALA A 415 10.61 34.00 17.77
CA ALA A 415 11.57 34.38 16.73
C ALA A 415 11.09 35.58 15.88
N LEU A 416 9.78 35.76 15.70
CA LEU A 416 9.21 36.93 15.02
C LEU A 416 9.23 38.19 15.92
N VAL A 417 9.03 38.01 17.23
CA VAL A 417 9.08 39.11 18.22
C VAL A 417 10.50 39.63 18.40
N ALA A 418 11.50 38.75 18.43
CA ALA A 418 12.90 39.11 18.74
C ALA A 418 13.49 40.28 17.91
N PRO A 419 13.36 40.33 16.57
CA PRO A 419 13.91 41.43 15.78
C PRO A 419 13.07 42.71 15.84
N LEU A 420 11.77 42.62 16.11
CA LEU A 420 10.87 43.77 16.19
C LEU A 420 10.90 44.43 17.57
N GLY A 421 11.04 43.66 18.66
CA GLY A 421 11.00 44.19 20.03
C GLY A 421 9.62 44.75 20.42
N LEU A 422 8.55 44.26 19.80
CA LEU A 422 7.15 44.59 20.11
C LEU A 422 6.60 43.69 21.22
N ASP A 423 5.44 44.04 21.77
CA ASP A 423 4.76 43.18 22.72
C ASP A 423 4.33 41.86 22.05
N PRO A 424 4.57 40.69 22.68
CA PRO A 424 4.08 39.41 22.18
C PRO A 424 2.57 39.36 21.90
N SER A 425 1.75 40.16 22.58
CA SER A 425 0.30 40.24 22.34
C SER A 425 -0.03 40.81 20.97
N ASP A 426 0.68 41.85 20.54
CA ASP A 426 0.41 42.56 19.29
C ASP A 426 0.77 41.67 18.09
N VAL A 427 1.91 40.97 18.20
CA VAL A 427 2.33 39.97 17.21
C VAL A 427 1.34 38.79 17.17
N ALA A 428 0.80 38.37 18.32
CA ALA A 428 -0.21 37.31 18.35
C ALA A 428 -1.52 37.75 17.66
N ALA A 429 -1.96 38.98 17.85
CA ALA A 429 -3.15 39.53 17.20
C ALA A 429 -2.97 39.62 15.68
N ALA A 430 -1.81 40.10 15.22
CA ALA A 430 -1.51 40.18 13.79
C ALA A 430 -1.38 38.79 13.13
N LEU A 431 -0.77 37.81 13.80
CA LEU A 431 -0.73 36.42 13.31
C LEU A 431 -2.13 35.79 13.24
N ALA A 432 -3.00 36.06 14.21
CA ALA A 432 -4.39 35.62 14.19
C ALA A 432 -5.19 36.25 13.03
N ALA A 433 -4.91 37.51 12.69
CA ALA A 433 -5.49 38.15 11.50
C ALA A 433 -5.05 37.47 10.20
N LEU A 434 -3.75 37.16 10.06
CA LEU A 434 -3.22 36.42 8.91
C LEU A 434 -3.76 34.98 8.80
N GLU A 435 -4.06 34.34 9.94
CA GLU A 435 -4.73 33.03 9.98
C GLU A 435 -6.17 33.13 9.49
N ALA A 436 -6.90 34.15 9.95
CA ALA A 436 -8.29 34.41 9.58
C ALA A 436 -8.45 34.76 8.09
N GLU A 437 -7.48 35.47 7.51
CA GLU A 437 -7.39 35.71 6.06
C GLU A 437 -6.97 34.48 5.25
N GLY A 438 -6.32 33.52 5.92
CA GLY A 438 -5.87 32.29 5.30
C GLY A 438 -4.51 32.28 4.64
N PHE A 439 -3.69 33.24 5.03
CA PHE A 439 -2.32 33.36 4.58
C PHE A 439 -1.37 32.44 5.35
N ALA A 440 -1.53 32.37 6.68
CA ALA A 440 -0.67 31.61 7.59
C ALA A 440 -1.41 30.46 8.27
N MET A 441 -0.66 29.39 8.61
CA MET A 441 -1.15 28.28 9.44
C MET A 441 -0.34 28.16 10.72
N ARG A 442 -1.05 27.89 11.82
CA ARG A 442 -0.47 27.58 13.13
C ARG A 442 -0.38 26.06 13.34
N GLY A 443 0.72 25.58 13.89
CA GLY A 443 0.90 24.15 14.15
C GLY A 443 2.27 23.80 14.74
N ARG A 444 2.59 22.50 14.80
CA ARG A 444 3.92 22.01 15.16
C ARG A 444 4.47 21.25 13.96
N PHE A 445 5.26 21.92 13.14
CA PHE A 445 5.67 21.44 11.82
C PHE A 445 7.05 20.78 11.89
N SER A 446 7.97 21.37 12.65
CA SER A 446 9.34 20.85 12.82
C SER A 446 9.39 19.65 13.77
N PRO A 447 10.22 18.61 13.48
CA PRO A 447 10.39 17.47 14.37
C PRO A 447 10.91 17.89 15.76
N GLY A 448 10.18 17.52 16.82
CA GLY A 448 10.57 17.82 18.20
C GLY A 448 10.24 19.24 18.68
N ALA A 449 9.49 20.03 17.90
CA ALA A 449 9.03 21.35 18.33
C ALA A 449 8.13 21.26 19.58
N ALA A 450 8.54 21.94 20.65
CA ALA A 450 7.74 22.07 21.88
C ALA A 450 6.69 23.19 21.77
N ASP A 451 7.08 24.27 21.09
CA ASP A 451 6.29 25.49 20.93
C ASP A 451 5.49 25.50 19.61
N GLU A 452 4.47 26.36 19.54
CA GLU A 452 3.70 26.58 18.33
C GLU A 452 4.49 27.38 17.29
N GLU A 453 4.47 26.88 16.06
CA GLU A 453 5.08 27.48 14.88
C GLU A 453 3.99 28.02 13.95
N TRP A 454 4.39 29.03 13.18
CA TRP A 454 3.61 29.69 12.14
C TRP A 454 4.33 29.51 10.81
N CYS A 455 3.60 29.19 9.76
CA CYS A 455 4.16 29.02 8.42
C CYS A 455 3.21 29.59 7.37
N GLU A 456 3.76 30.22 6.33
CA GLU A 456 3.00 30.60 5.14
C GLU A 456 2.46 29.34 4.45
N ARG A 457 1.20 29.39 4.01
CA ARG A 457 0.48 28.19 3.57
C ARG A 457 1.08 27.56 2.31
N ARG A 458 1.58 28.35 1.34
CA ARG A 458 2.18 27.80 0.11
C ARG A 458 3.53 27.16 0.39
N LEU A 459 4.36 27.74 1.26
CA LEU A 459 5.60 27.14 1.74
C LEU A 459 5.31 25.83 2.47
N LEU A 460 4.32 25.80 3.37
CA LEU A 460 3.93 24.58 4.06
C LEU A 460 3.49 23.49 3.06
N ALA A 461 2.63 23.82 2.09
CA ALA A 461 2.22 22.89 1.05
C ALA A 461 3.41 22.38 0.19
N ARG A 462 4.39 23.24 -0.11
CA ARG A 462 5.64 22.84 -0.79
C ARG A 462 6.47 21.88 0.05
N ILE A 463 6.60 22.13 1.36
CA ILE A 463 7.33 21.24 2.29
C ILE A 463 6.66 19.86 2.33
N HIS A 464 5.33 19.82 2.43
CA HIS A 464 4.56 18.57 2.33
C HIS A 464 4.80 17.88 0.99
N HIS A 465 4.71 18.60 -0.12
CA HIS A 465 4.95 18.04 -1.45
C HIS A 465 6.35 17.43 -1.58
N TYR A 466 7.40 18.11 -1.09
CA TYR A 466 8.77 17.58 -1.10
C TYR A 466 8.95 16.38 -0.18
N THR A 467 8.38 16.41 1.03
CA THR A 467 8.38 15.29 1.97
C THR A 467 7.75 14.05 1.31
N VAL A 468 6.57 14.22 0.71
CA VAL A 468 5.86 13.16 -0.01
C VAL A 468 6.62 12.72 -1.26
N LYS A 469 7.18 13.64 -2.05
CA LYS A 469 7.93 13.33 -3.27
C LYS A 469 9.22 12.56 -2.98
N ARG A 470 9.94 12.89 -1.90
CA ARG A 470 11.14 12.15 -1.48
C ARG A 470 10.77 10.72 -1.07
N LEU A 471 9.74 10.58 -0.23
CA LEU A 471 9.18 9.29 0.14
C LEU A 471 8.65 8.49 -1.07
N ARG A 472 8.15 9.16 -2.12
CA ARG A 472 7.75 8.55 -3.41
C ARG A 472 8.94 8.11 -4.26
N ALA A 473 9.99 8.93 -4.33
CA ALA A 473 11.19 8.62 -5.12
C ALA A 473 11.92 7.38 -4.57
N GLU A 474 11.78 7.12 -3.27
CA GLU A 474 12.25 5.88 -2.66
C GLU A 474 11.45 4.63 -3.11
N ILE A 475 10.23 4.79 -3.63
CA ILE A 475 9.27 3.69 -3.86
C ILE A 475 8.55 3.85 -5.21
N GLU A 476 9.24 4.28 -6.27
CA GLU A 476 8.64 4.28 -7.61
C GLU A 476 8.53 2.84 -8.13
N PRO A 477 7.32 2.32 -8.38
CA PRO A 477 7.13 0.92 -8.74
C PRO A 477 7.68 0.63 -10.14
N VAL A 478 8.33 -0.51 -10.31
CA VAL A 478 8.77 -1.01 -11.61
C VAL A 478 7.65 -1.75 -12.34
N ALA A 479 7.72 -1.83 -13.67
CA ALA A 479 6.77 -2.65 -14.43
C ALA A 479 6.97 -4.15 -14.16
N ALA A 480 5.92 -4.96 -14.33
CA ALA A 480 6.00 -6.42 -14.16
C ALA A 480 7.10 -7.07 -15.04
N ARG A 481 7.36 -6.50 -16.23
CA ARG A 481 8.47 -6.89 -17.11
C ARG A 481 9.82 -6.74 -16.44
N ASP A 482 10.09 -5.59 -15.84
CA ASP A 482 11.38 -5.29 -15.19
C ASP A 482 11.55 -6.12 -13.91
N PHE A 483 10.45 -6.37 -13.19
CA PHE A 483 10.47 -7.29 -12.07
C PHE A 483 10.82 -8.73 -12.50
N LEU A 484 10.30 -9.22 -13.63
CA LEU A 484 10.70 -10.52 -14.20
C LEU A 484 12.18 -10.55 -14.60
N ARG A 485 12.70 -9.47 -15.22
CA ARG A 485 14.14 -9.35 -15.54
C ARG A 485 14.98 -9.45 -14.27
N PHE A 486 14.59 -8.71 -13.23
CA PHE A 486 15.20 -8.81 -11.91
C PHE A 486 15.15 -10.24 -11.36
N LEU A 487 14.00 -10.92 -11.40
CA LEU A 487 13.86 -12.29 -10.87
C LEU A 487 14.75 -13.31 -11.61
N LEU A 488 14.91 -13.17 -12.93
CA LEU A 488 15.79 -14.04 -13.73
C LEU A 488 17.26 -13.91 -13.31
N ASP A 489 17.71 -12.71 -12.97
CA ASP A 489 19.05 -12.45 -12.42
C ASP A 489 19.14 -12.89 -10.94
N TRP A 490 18.12 -12.56 -10.13
CA TRP A 490 18.05 -12.84 -8.70
C TRP A 490 18.10 -14.34 -8.36
N GLN A 491 17.41 -15.17 -9.15
CA GLN A 491 17.43 -16.62 -9.01
C GLN A 491 18.48 -17.33 -9.88
N ARG A 492 19.47 -16.58 -10.40
CA ARG A 492 20.65 -17.10 -11.11
C ARG A 492 20.35 -17.87 -12.41
N VAL A 493 19.25 -17.56 -13.10
CA VAL A 493 18.85 -18.25 -14.34
C VAL A 493 19.51 -17.62 -15.57
N SER A 494 19.72 -16.30 -15.55
CA SER A 494 20.38 -15.59 -16.64
C SER A 494 21.82 -16.05 -16.83
N ALA A 495 22.30 -16.05 -18.08
CA ALA A 495 23.59 -16.65 -18.43
C ALA A 495 24.78 -16.06 -17.64
N GLU A 496 24.71 -14.77 -17.29
CA GLU A 496 25.73 -14.04 -16.55
C GLU A 496 25.70 -14.31 -15.04
N THR A 497 24.54 -14.70 -14.49
CA THR A 497 24.36 -14.84 -13.03
C THR A 497 24.45 -16.27 -12.53
N ARG A 498 24.43 -17.27 -13.44
CA ARG A 498 24.57 -18.69 -13.10
C ARG A 498 25.82 -18.96 -12.28
N MET A 499 25.65 -19.82 -11.28
CA MET A 499 26.73 -20.24 -10.39
C MET A 499 27.51 -21.41 -11.01
N GLU A 500 28.69 -21.68 -10.45
CA GLU A 500 29.61 -22.74 -10.88
C GLU A 500 30.12 -23.50 -9.65
N GLY A 501 30.36 -24.81 -9.81
CA GLY A 501 30.94 -25.68 -8.79
C GLY A 501 29.95 -26.29 -7.77
N PRO A 502 30.44 -27.19 -6.90
CA PRO A 502 29.61 -27.97 -5.98
C PRO A 502 28.93 -27.12 -4.89
N ASP A 503 29.62 -26.11 -4.33
CA ASP A 503 29.06 -25.26 -3.27
C ASP A 503 27.84 -24.43 -3.73
N ALA A 504 27.68 -24.23 -5.04
CA ALA A 504 26.53 -23.55 -5.63
C ALA A 504 25.20 -24.29 -5.34
N VAL A 505 25.24 -25.63 -5.20
CA VAL A 505 24.04 -26.43 -4.92
C VAL A 505 23.41 -26.03 -3.59
N ALA A 506 24.23 -25.86 -2.54
CA ALA A 506 23.74 -25.44 -1.24
C ALA A 506 23.10 -24.04 -1.26
N ALA A 507 23.68 -23.10 -2.01
CA ALA A 507 23.15 -21.74 -2.14
C ALA A 507 21.81 -21.72 -2.90
N VAL A 508 21.71 -22.42 -4.03
CA VAL A 508 20.49 -22.50 -4.83
C VAL A 508 19.37 -23.23 -4.06
N VAL A 509 19.69 -24.33 -3.39
CA VAL A 509 18.70 -25.06 -2.56
C VAL A 509 18.25 -24.23 -1.37
N ALA A 510 19.12 -23.44 -0.74
CA ALA A 510 18.72 -22.52 0.32
C ALA A 510 17.76 -21.42 -0.18
N GLN A 511 17.99 -20.88 -1.39
CA GLN A 511 17.09 -19.89 -1.98
C GLN A 511 15.73 -20.48 -2.38
N LEU A 512 15.72 -21.74 -2.85
CA LEU A 512 14.51 -22.46 -3.26
C LEU A 512 13.91 -23.32 -2.14
N GLU A 513 14.42 -23.20 -0.91
CA GLU A 513 14.04 -24.05 0.22
C GLU A 513 12.54 -23.97 0.48
N GLY A 514 11.85 -25.12 0.49
CA GLY A 514 10.39 -25.17 0.71
C GLY A 514 9.54 -25.10 -0.56
N PHE A 515 10.14 -24.86 -1.73
CA PHE A 515 9.42 -24.92 -3.02
C PHE A 515 9.13 -26.38 -3.42
N GLU A 516 7.92 -26.66 -3.91
CA GLU A 516 7.54 -27.99 -4.39
C GLU A 516 7.64 -28.09 -5.91
N ALA A 517 8.46 -29.02 -6.40
CA ALA A 517 8.59 -29.31 -7.82
C ALA A 517 8.51 -30.83 -8.10
N PRO A 518 8.07 -31.25 -9.29
CA PRO A 518 8.13 -32.66 -9.70
C PRO A 518 9.54 -33.23 -9.53
N ALA A 519 9.64 -34.44 -8.97
CA ALA A 519 10.91 -35.12 -8.70
C ALA A 519 11.86 -35.12 -9.91
N GLY A 520 11.33 -35.37 -11.11
CA GLY A 520 12.12 -35.40 -12.34
C GLY A 520 12.65 -34.03 -12.81
N ALA A 521 12.09 -32.91 -12.32
CA ALA A 521 12.45 -31.57 -12.77
C ALA A 521 13.62 -30.96 -11.97
N TRP A 522 13.88 -31.39 -10.73
CA TRP A 522 14.90 -30.80 -9.87
C TRP A 522 16.29 -30.76 -10.51
N GLU A 523 16.84 -31.93 -10.86
CA GLU A 523 18.19 -32.00 -11.45
C GLU A 523 18.21 -31.63 -12.94
N SER A 524 17.18 -32.04 -13.69
CA SER A 524 17.18 -31.93 -15.15
C SER A 524 16.83 -30.53 -15.65
N GLU A 525 16.01 -29.78 -14.91
CA GLU A 525 15.41 -28.52 -15.37
C GLU A 525 15.62 -27.33 -14.42
N ILE A 526 15.65 -27.53 -13.10
CA ILE A 526 15.72 -26.44 -12.11
C ILE A 526 17.17 -26.12 -11.72
N LEU A 527 17.94 -27.11 -11.29
CA LEU A 527 19.34 -26.95 -10.87
C LEU A 527 20.24 -26.67 -12.09
N SER A 528 20.05 -27.41 -13.18
CA SER A 528 20.79 -27.22 -14.44
C SER A 528 20.57 -25.85 -15.08
N ALA A 529 19.44 -25.18 -14.79
CA ALA A 529 19.18 -23.83 -15.25
C ALA A 529 19.95 -22.75 -14.47
N ARG A 530 20.38 -23.06 -13.23
CA ARG A 530 21.02 -22.11 -12.29
C ARG A 530 22.50 -22.37 -12.07
N ILE A 531 22.94 -23.60 -12.30
CA ILE A 531 24.32 -24.06 -12.09
C ILE A 531 24.88 -24.56 -13.43
N LYS A 532 25.98 -23.96 -13.89
CA LYS A 532 26.64 -24.40 -15.11
C LYS A 532 27.30 -25.75 -14.88
N GLU A 533 27.18 -26.63 -15.88
CA GLU A 533 27.80 -27.97 -15.87
C GLU A 533 27.46 -28.80 -14.61
N TYR A 534 26.22 -28.65 -14.10
CA TYR A 534 25.75 -29.37 -12.91
C TYR A 534 25.97 -30.88 -13.03
N GLU A 535 26.65 -31.46 -12.03
CA GLU A 535 26.81 -32.90 -11.88
C GLU A 535 25.92 -33.44 -10.74
N PRO A 536 25.17 -34.54 -10.96
CA PRO A 536 24.29 -35.12 -9.95
C PRO A 536 24.98 -35.51 -8.62
N ALA A 537 26.27 -35.86 -8.69
CA ALA A 537 27.07 -36.22 -7.52
C ALA A 537 27.14 -35.09 -6.48
N TRP A 538 27.08 -33.82 -6.90
CA TRP A 538 27.19 -32.69 -5.96
C TRP A 538 25.99 -32.62 -5.01
N LEU A 539 24.77 -32.87 -5.50
CA LEU A 539 23.58 -32.93 -4.64
C LEU A 539 23.62 -34.15 -3.73
N ASP A 540 24.10 -35.30 -4.23
CA ASP A 540 24.25 -36.52 -3.45
C ASP A 540 25.24 -36.31 -2.29
N ASP A 541 26.40 -35.68 -2.54
CA ASP A 541 27.40 -35.34 -1.52
C ASP A 541 26.83 -34.43 -0.43
N HIS A 542 25.97 -33.46 -0.79
CA HIS A 542 25.29 -32.61 0.18
C HIS A 542 24.23 -33.37 1.00
N CYS A 543 23.52 -34.32 0.39
CA CYS A 543 22.56 -35.18 1.09
C CYS A 543 23.28 -36.12 2.07
N LEU A 544 24.33 -36.79 1.61
CA LEU A 544 25.15 -37.72 2.40
C LEU A 544 25.87 -37.02 3.56
N ALA A 545 26.35 -35.79 3.35
CA ALA A 545 26.90 -34.95 4.41
C ALA A 545 25.83 -34.45 5.41
N GLY A 546 24.55 -34.75 5.20
CA GLY A 546 23.44 -34.33 6.05
C GLY A 546 23.14 -32.84 5.99
N ARG A 547 23.62 -32.11 4.97
CA ARG A 547 23.36 -30.68 4.79
C ARG A 547 21.98 -30.44 4.18
N ILE A 548 21.63 -31.24 3.17
CA ILE A 548 20.37 -31.17 2.45
C ILE A 548 19.56 -32.45 2.72
N ALA A 549 18.23 -32.32 2.76
CA ALA A 549 17.30 -33.44 2.77
C ALA A 549 16.22 -33.18 1.73
N TRP A 550 15.64 -34.25 1.19
CA TRP A 550 14.47 -34.17 0.32
C TRP A 550 13.28 -34.84 1.00
N ALA A 551 12.09 -34.29 0.79
CA ALA A 551 10.87 -34.83 1.36
C ALA A 551 9.66 -34.47 0.49
N ARG A 552 8.57 -35.22 0.66
CA ARG A 552 7.25 -34.83 0.17
C ARG A 552 6.44 -34.27 1.34
N LEU A 553 6.10 -32.99 1.27
CA LEU A 553 5.33 -32.31 2.32
C LEU A 553 3.83 -32.33 2.03
N THR A 554 3.43 -32.17 0.76
CA THR A 554 2.02 -32.26 0.33
C THR A 554 1.41 -33.67 0.45
N PRO A 555 0.31 -33.84 1.23
CA PRO A 555 -0.49 -35.06 1.23
C PRO A 555 -1.08 -35.35 -0.15
N ARG A 556 -1.51 -36.60 -0.38
CA ARG A 556 -2.27 -36.93 -1.59
C ARG A 556 -3.60 -36.15 -1.58
N PRO A 557 -4.04 -35.54 -2.69
CA PRO A 557 -5.32 -34.84 -2.71
C PRO A 557 -6.47 -35.83 -2.45
N SER A 558 -7.20 -35.63 -1.35
CA SER A 558 -8.45 -36.34 -1.08
C SER A 558 -9.52 -35.97 -2.11
N PRO A 559 -10.32 -36.95 -2.59
CA PRO A 559 -11.41 -36.70 -3.54
C PRO A 559 -12.51 -35.77 -3.00
N ALA A 560 -12.49 -35.39 -1.71
CA ALA A 560 -13.52 -34.55 -1.11
C ALA A 560 -13.37 -33.04 -1.37
N ALA A 561 -12.21 -32.56 -1.83
CA ALA A 561 -11.89 -31.12 -1.88
C ALA A 561 -12.18 -30.42 -3.23
N GLY A 562 -12.97 -31.00 -4.13
CA GLY A 562 -13.28 -30.37 -5.41
C GLY A 562 -14.56 -30.88 -6.05
N ARG A 563 -15.71 -30.34 -5.65
CA ARG A 563 -17.02 -30.68 -6.26
C ARG A 563 -17.18 -30.20 -7.72
N ASP A 564 -16.25 -29.39 -8.25
CA ASP A 564 -16.41 -28.78 -9.59
C ASP A 564 -15.47 -29.29 -10.70
N ARG A 565 -14.65 -30.31 -10.45
CA ARG A 565 -13.82 -30.94 -11.52
C ARG A 565 -14.12 -32.43 -11.76
N ALA A 566 -15.11 -32.99 -11.09
CA ALA A 566 -15.46 -34.40 -11.17
C ALA A 566 -16.63 -34.68 -12.13
N ARG A 567 -16.50 -34.31 -13.40
CA ARG A 567 -17.40 -34.78 -14.48
C ARG A 567 -16.66 -35.28 -15.70
N THR A 568 -15.56 -35.98 -15.50
CA THR A 568 -15.05 -36.90 -16.53
C THR A 568 -14.15 -37.95 -15.88
N ARG A 569 -14.29 -39.21 -16.30
CA ARG A 569 -13.55 -40.41 -15.87
C ARG A 569 -14.17 -41.18 -14.70
N LEU A 570 -15.30 -41.83 -15.01
CA LEU A 570 -15.66 -43.14 -14.45
C LEU A 570 -14.92 -44.22 -15.24
N ASN A 571 -14.47 -45.25 -14.53
CA ASN A 571 -13.73 -46.47 -14.95
C ASN A 571 -12.20 -46.43 -14.74
N GLY A 572 -11.73 -47.35 -13.89
CA GLY A 572 -10.32 -47.73 -13.71
C GLY A 572 -9.82 -47.49 -12.28
N GLU A 573 -9.48 -48.57 -11.58
CA GLU A 573 -8.68 -48.60 -10.37
C GLU A 573 -7.50 -47.61 -10.50
N ARG A 574 -7.52 -46.52 -9.72
CA ARG A 574 -6.54 -45.43 -9.89
C ARG A 574 -5.19 -45.86 -9.30
N GLY A 575 -4.32 -46.39 -10.14
CA GLY A 575 -2.94 -46.73 -9.82
C GLY A 575 -2.11 -45.58 -9.23
N ILE A 576 -1.01 -45.92 -8.56
CA ILE A 576 -0.04 -44.99 -7.98
C ILE A 576 0.56 -44.12 -9.07
N ALA A 577 0.59 -42.80 -8.88
CA ALA A 577 1.17 -41.87 -9.84
C ALA A 577 2.70 -42.11 -9.92
N PRO A 578 3.33 -42.04 -11.11
CA PRO A 578 4.78 -42.22 -11.23
C PRO A 578 5.57 -41.25 -10.35
N VAL A 579 6.67 -41.74 -9.77
CA VAL A 579 7.56 -40.92 -8.92
C VAL A 579 8.04 -39.66 -9.64
N ARG A 580 8.24 -39.74 -10.96
CA ARG A 580 8.65 -38.61 -11.79
C ARG A 580 7.80 -37.34 -11.63
N THR A 581 6.48 -37.47 -11.46
CA THR A 581 5.56 -36.35 -11.31
C THR A 581 5.21 -36.05 -9.85
N THR A 582 5.81 -36.76 -8.90
CA THR A 582 5.58 -36.55 -7.47
C THR A 582 6.22 -35.23 -7.04
N PRO A 583 5.49 -34.34 -6.34
CA PRO A 583 6.07 -33.10 -5.82
C PRO A 583 7.04 -33.44 -4.68
N ILE A 584 8.28 -32.99 -4.83
CA ILE A 584 9.38 -33.14 -3.88
C ILE A 584 9.89 -31.76 -3.52
N THR A 585 10.24 -31.58 -2.26
CA THR A 585 10.84 -30.38 -1.70
C THR A 585 12.28 -30.68 -1.30
N LEU A 586 13.22 -29.82 -1.70
CA LEU A 586 14.58 -29.81 -1.17
C LEU A 586 14.67 -28.81 -0.01
N LEU A 587 15.29 -29.23 1.09
CA LEU A 587 15.32 -28.50 2.35
C LEU A 587 16.71 -28.58 2.98
N ALA A 588 17.10 -27.58 3.76
CA ALA A 588 18.20 -27.76 4.69
C ALA A 588 17.76 -28.77 5.77
N ARG A 589 18.56 -29.81 6.04
CA ARG A 589 18.16 -30.88 6.98
C ARG A 589 17.80 -30.33 8.37
N ARG A 590 18.47 -29.26 8.80
CA ARG A 590 18.20 -28.53 10.06
C ARG A 590 16.84 -27.85 10.12
N HIS A 591 16.27 -27.45 8.97
CA HIS A 591 14.96 -26.78 8.89
C HIS A 591 13.83 -27.76 8.57
N ALA A 592 14.12 -29.03 8.27
CA ALA A 592 13.11 -30.01 7.89
C ALA A 592 11.96 -30.12 8.91
N GLY A 593 12.25 -29.98 10.21
CA GLY A 593 11.25 -29.97 11.26
C GLY A 593 10.30 -28.76 11.23
N ILE A 594 10.82 -27.59 10.84
CA ILE A 594 10.04 -26.34 10.71
C ILE A 594 9.03 -26.48 9.56
N TRP A 595 9.49 -26.94 8.40
CA TRP A 595 8.64 -27.16 7.24
C TRP A 595 7.61 -28.27 7.45
N ALA A 596 8.02 -29.38 8.07
CA ALA A 596 7.11 -30.47 8.40
C ALA A 596 5.98 -30.05 9.37
N MET A 597 6.26 -29.12 10.30
CA MET A 597 5.27 -28.60 11.26
C MET A 597 4.15 -27.80 10.57
N LEU A 598 4.46 -27.10 9.48
CA LEU A 598 3.49 -26.33 8.69
C LEU A 598 2.77 -27.20 7.64
N SER A 599 3.36 -28.33 7.26
CA SER A 599 2.74 -29.25 6.30
C SER A 599 1.46 -29.87 6.88
N PRO A 600 0.43 -30.14 6.06
CA PRO A 600 -0.78 -30.77 6.54
C PRO A 600 -0.51 -32.22 6.94
N GLU A 601 -1.27 -32.74 7.89
CA GLU A 601 -1.20 -34.17 8.22
C GLU A 601 -1.55 -35.03 6.98
N PRO A 602 -0.85 -36.16 6.78
CA PRO A 602 -1.13 -37.01 5.64
C PRO A 602 -2.54 -37.61 5.81
N ASP A 603 -3.38 -37.52 4.78
CA ASP A 603 -4.63 -38.28 4.75
C ASP A 603 -4.32 -39.77 4.96
N GLY A 604 -5.18 -40.46 5.71
CA GLY A 604 -5.02 -41.86 6.13
C GLY A 604 -5.06 -42.90 5.00
N ALA A 605 -4.53 -42.59 3.82
CA ALA A 605 -4.33 -43.52 2.73
C ALA A 605 -3.41 -44.65 3.20
N ALA A 606 -4.00 -45.84 3.36
CA ALA A 606 -3.27 -47.02 3.78
C ALA A 606 -2.27 -47.42 2.67
N PRO A 607 -0.98 -47.63 3.01
CA PRO A 607 -0.01 -48.19 2.06
C PRO A 607 -0.41 -49.62 1.68
N SER A 608 0.03 -50.08 0.50
CA SER A 608 -0.12 -51.49 0.12
C SER A 608 0.54 -52.42 1.13
N GLN A 609 0.16 -53.71 1.16
CA GLN A 609 0.78 -54.69 2.06
C GLN A 609 2.30 -54.78 1.87
N ARG A 610 2.79 -54.64 0.63
CA ARG A 610 4.24 -54.64 0.33
C ARG A 610 4.93 -53.40 0.89
N ALA A 611 4.32 -52.23 0.69
CA ALA A 611 4.81 -50.97 1.27
C ALA A 611 4.77 -50.98 2.81
N GLN A 612 3.74 -51.60 3.40
CA GLN A 612 3.64 -51.78 4.85
C GLN A 612 4.74 -52.70 5.40
N ALA A 613 5.05 -53.80 4.71
CA ALA A 613 6.16 -54.69 5.09
C ALA A 613 7.52 -53.95 5.10
N VAL A 614 7.76 -53.07 4.12
CA VAL A 614 8.96 -52.22 4.10
C VAL A 614 8.97 -51.22 5.27
N ILE A 615 7.82 -50.58 5.57
CA ILE A 615 7.69 -49.70 6.75
C ILE A 615 8.05 -50.47 8.03
N ASP A 616 7.49 -51.66 8.21
CA ASP A 616 7.68 -52.44 9.43
C ASP A 616 9.12 -52.96 9.57
N CYS A 617 9.77 -53.28 8.45
CA CYS A 617 11.20 -53.58 8.41
C CYS A 617 12.04 -52.40 8.89
N ILE A 618 11.79 -51.18 8.37
CA ILE A 618 12.51 -49.96 8.79
C ILE A 618 12.20 -49.59 10.25
N ARG A 619 10.97 -49.82 10.74
CA ARG A 619 10.64 -49.60 12.16
C ARG A 619 11.40 -50.51 13.09
N THR A 620 11.60 -51.76 12.69
CA THR A 620 12.23 -52.79 13.52
C THR A 620 13.75 -52.65 13.51
N HIS A 621 14.35 -52.43 12.34
CA HIS A 621 15.82 -52.44 12.16
C HIS A 621 16.44 -51.03 12.07
N GLY A 622 15.61 -49.98 11.99
CA GLY A 622 16.06 -48.61 11.76
C GLY A 622 16.30 -48.31 10.28
N ALA A 623 17.00 -47.20 9.99
CA ALA A 623 17.30 -46.82 8.62
C ALA A 623 18.20 -47.88 7.96
N SER A 624 17.72 -48.47 6.86
CA SER A 624 18.29 -49.70 6.28
C SER A 624 18.70 -49.47 4.82
N PHE A 625 19.76 -50.14 4.36
CA PHE A 625 20.16 -50.15 2.95
C PHE A 625 19.16 -50.96 2.10
N PHE A 626 19.21 -50.79 0.77
CA PHE A 626 18.27 -51.47 -0.13
C PHE A 626 18.36 -53.01 -0.03
N ASP A 627 19.56 -53.59 0.02
CA ASP A 627 19.74 -55.04 0.14
C ASP A 627 19.22 -55.57 1.48
N GLU A 628 19.39 -54.82 2.57
CA GLU A 628 18.84 -55.15 3.90
C GLU A 628 17.31 -55.14 3.88
N LEU A 629 16.67 -54.25 3.11
CA LEU A 629 15.21 -54.25 2.94
C LEU A 629 14.72 -55.44 2.13
N VAL A 630 15.47 -55.86 1.11
CA VAL A 630 15.16 -57.05 0.31
C VAL A 630 15.24 -58.31 1.18
N GLU A 631 16.33 -58.46 1.93
CA GLU A 631 16.53 -59.60 2.85
C GLU A 631 15.51 -59.58 4.00
N GLY A 632 15.29 -58.43 4.63
CA GLY A 632 14.40 -58.27 5.79
C GLY A 632 12.92 -58.43 5.47
N THR A 633 12.49 -58.14 4.24
CA THR A 633 11.08 -58.31 3.81
C THR A 633 10.80 -59.61 3.07
N GLY A 634 11.83 -60.27 2.52
CA GLY A 634 11.68 -61.47 1.68
C GLY A 634 11.00 -61.21 0.32
N LEU A 635 10.85 -59.94 -0.08
CA LEU A 635 10.26 -59.53 -1.35
C LEU A 635 11.30 -59.57 -2.49
N LEU A 636 10.84 -59.68 -3.73
CA LEU A 636 11.72 -59.52 -4.90
C LEU A 636 12.25 -58.08 -4.98
N ARG A 637 13.47 -57.88 -5.51
CA ARG A 637 14.07 -56.54 -5.70
C ARG A 637 13.11 -55.55 -6.37
N THR A 638 12.43 -55.96 -7.44
CA THR A 638 11.45 -55.12 -8.15
C THR A 638 10.24 -54.75 -7.28
N GLN A 639 9.79 -55.66 -6.40
CA GLN A 639 8.69 -55.40 -5.48
C GLN A 639 9.08 -54.41 -4.38
N VAL A 640 10.33 -54.45 -3.90
CA VAL A 640 10.86 -53.46 -2.96
C VAL A 640 11.01 -52.09 -3.64
N GLU A 641 11.47 -52.04 -4.90
CA GLU A 641 11.51 -50.79 -5.67
C GLU A 641 10.10 -50.18 -5.85
N GLU A 642 9.10 -50.99 -6.23
CA GLU A 642 7.70 -50.56 -6.35
C GLU A 642 7.13 -50.06 -5.01
N ALA A 643 7.42 -50.78 -3.92
CA ALA A 643 7.01 -50.41 -2.58
C ALA A 643 7.65 -49.08 -2.13
N LEU A 644 8.95 -48.88 -2.39
CA LEU A 644 9.63 -47.62 -2.10
C LEU A 644 9.09 -46.47 -2.97
N ALA A 645 8.83 -46.71 -4.25
CA ALA A 645 8.18 -45.72 -5.12
C ALA A 645 6.80 -45.30 -4.60
N GLU A 646 5.99 -46.24 -4.13
CA GLU A 646 4.71 -45.97 -3.46
C GLU A 646 4.90 -45.14 -2.19
N LEU A 647 5.83 -45.53 -1.32
CA LEU A 647 6.09 -44.83 -0.06
C LEU A 647 6.62 -43.41 -0.27
N VAL A 648 7.44 -43.18 -1.28
CA VAL A 648 7.87 -41.84 -1.72
C VAL A 648 6.66 -41.03 -2.22
N ALA A 649 5.80 -41.64 -3.02
CA ALA A 649 4.55 -41.02 -3.47
C ALA A 649 3.55 -40.78 -2.31
N LEU A 650 3.71 -41.43 -1.16
CA LEU A 650 2.94 -41.13 0.06
C LEU A 650 3.66 -40.15 0.99
N GLY A 651 4.94 -39.84 0.75
CA GLY A 651 5.77 -38.99 1.61
C GLY A 651 6.13 -39.64 2.96
N LEU A 652 6.16 -40.97 3.01
CA LEU A 652 6.41 -41.74 4.23
C LEU A 652 7.88 -42.15 4.41
N VAL A 653 8.67 -42.13 3.34
CA VAL A 653 10.09 -42.47 3.35
C VAL A 653 10.95 -41.38 2.73
N THR A 654 12.21 -41.35 3.15
CA THR A 654 13.31 -40.53 2.61
C THR A 654 14.55 -41.40 2.47
N CYS A 655 15.54 -40.93 1.72
CA CYS A 655 16.84 -41.58 1.57
C CYS A 655 17.98 -40.63 1.93
N ASP A 656 19.13 -41.17 2.35
CA ASP A 656 20.35 -40.40 2.67
C ASP A 656 20.97 -39.71 1.43
N SER A 657 20.60 -40.12 0.21
CA SER A 657 21.02 -39.51 -1.06
C SER A 657 19.83 -39.18 -1.97
N PHE A 658 20.02 -38.26 -2.92
CA PHE A 658 19.03 -38.04 -4.00
C PHE A 658 19.11 -39.15 -5.06
N GLY A 659 20.25 -39.86 -5.15
CA GLY A 659 20.45 -41.01 -6.03
C GLY A 659 19.39 -42.12 -5.90
N GLY A 660 18.87 -42.38 -4.69
CA GLY A 660 17.77 -43.32 -4.50
C GLY A 660 16.47 -42.90 -5.20
N LEU A 661 16.12 -41.61 -5.10
CA LEU A 661 14.99 -41.05 -5.82
C LEU A 661 15.23 -41.07 -7.33
N ARG A 662 16.46 -40.75 -7.76
CA ARG A 662 16.89 -40.76 -9.17
C ARG A 662 16.71 -42.13 -9.81
N ALA A 663 17.05 -43.22 -9.11
CA ALA A 663 16.83 -44.58 -9.58
C ALA A 663 15.34 -44.84 -9.85
N LEU A 664 14.45 -44.39 -8.96
CA LEU A 664 13.00 -44.56 -9.07
C LEU A 664 12.33 -43.71 -10.17
N LEU A 665 13.04 -42.76 -10.80
CA LEU A 665 12.49 -41.94 -11.90
C LEU A 665 12.28 -42.73 -13.19
N VAL A 666 13.08 -43.77 -13.43
CA VAL A 666 13.00 -44.64 -14.61
C VAL A 666 12.49 -46.01 -14.17
N PRO A 667 11.37 -46.52 -14.73
CA PRO A 667 10.86 -47.86 -14.39
C PRO A 667 11.92 -48.95 -14.64
N SER A 668 12.01 -49.92 -13.72
CA SER A 668 12.97 -51.04 -13.77
C SER A 668 12.94 -51.80 -15.10
N GLU A 669 11.75 -51.97 -15.70
CA GLU A 669 11.55 -52.63 -17.01
C GLU A 669 12.25 -51.92 -18.19
N ARG A 670 12.45 -50.59 -18.08
CA ARG A 670 13.14 -49.78 -19.09
C ARG A 670 14.65 -49.67 -18.84
N ARG A 671 15.15 -50.12 -17.68
CA ARG A 671 16.59 -50.18 -17.35
C ARG A 671 17.22 -51.48 -17.91
N ARG A 672 17.16 -51.72 -19.22
CA ARG A 672 17.87 -52.87 -19.82
C ARG A 672 19.35 -52.54 -20.04
N PRO A 673 20.30 -53.39 -19.61
CA PRO A 673 21.69 -53.25 -20.01
C PRO A 673 21.82 -53.63 -21.48
N PHE A 674 22.32 -52.70 -22.30
CA PHE A 674 22.68 -52.99 -23.69
C PHE A 674 23.94 -53.88 -23.69
N ALA A 675 23.75 -55.20 -23.80
CA ALA A 675 24.85 -56.13 -23.97
C ALA A 675 25.37 -56.06 -25.41
N GLY A 676 26.52 -55.41 -25.62
CA GLY A 676 27.32 -55.54 -26.84
C GLY A 676 27.84 -54.23 -27.42
N GLY A 677 29.14 -53.97 -27.27
CA GLY A 677 29.85 -52.97 -28.08
C GLY A 677 30.94 -52.21 -27.32
N ARG A 678 32.21 -52.55 -27.59
CA ARG A 678 33.40 -51.80 -27.16
C ARG A 678 33.39 -50.39 -27.78
N ARG A 679 32.76 -49.41 -27.14
CA ARG A 679 33.09 -47.97 -27.26
C ARG A 679 32.45 -47.19 -26.11
N ARG A 680 33.31 -46.60 -25.27
CA ARG A 680 32.97 -45.73 -24.13
C ARG A 680 31.89 -44.69 -24.48
N ARG A 681 30.69 -44.84 -23.90
CA ARG A 681 29.77 -43.75 -23.58
C ARG A 681 29.22 -44.01 -22.17
N ARG A 682 29.34 -42.98 -21.31
CA ARG A 682 29.02 -42.94 -19.88
C ARG A 682 27.50 -43.03 -19.62
N THR A 683 26.87 -44.15 -19.94
CA THR A 683 25.41 -44.31 -19.78
C THR A 683 25.10 -45.34 -18.69
N LEU A 684 24.59 -44.83 -17.55
CA LEU A 684 23.80 -45.49 -16.50
C LEU A 684 24.52 -46.43 -15.49
N MET A 685 25.20 -45.83 -14.51
CA MET A 685 25.44 -46.42 -13.18
C MET A 685 24.54 -45.70 -12.16
N PHE A 686 23.27 -46.06 -12.09
CA PHE A 686 22.39 -45.64 -10.99
C PHE A 686 21.75 -46.90 -10.42
N SER A 687 22.48 -47.61 -9.55
CA SER A 687 21.95 -48.76 -8.80
C SER A 687 21.19 -48.26 -7.58
N MET A 688 20.10 -48.93 -7.23
CA MET A 688 19.38 -48.69 -5.98
C MET A 688 20.25 -49.00 -4.74
N GLU A 689 21.31 -49.79 -4.94
CA GLU A 689 22.30 -50.18 -3.93
C GLU A 689 23.21 -48.99 -3.53
N ASP A 690 23.45 -48.06 -4.46
CA ASP A 690 24.30 -46.87 -4.23
C ASP A 690 23.51 -45.69 -3.63
N ALA A 691 22.21 -45.87 -3.36
CA ALA A 691 21.32 -44.84 -2.84
C ALA A 691 21.59 -44.45 -1.37
N GLY A 692 22.29 -45.31 -0.62
CA GLY A 692 22.42 -45.18 0.83
C GLY A 692 21.22 -45.77 1.58
N ARG A 693 20.99 -45.31 2.81
CA ARG A 693 19.95 -45.87 3.69
C ARG A 693 18.60 -45.20 3.47
N TRP A 694 17.55 -46.03 3.47
CA TRP A 694 16.16 -45.61 3.48
C TRP A 694 15.66 -45.50 4.91
N ALA A 695 14.98 -44.40 5.20
CA ALA A 695 14.44 -44.10 6.53
C ALA A 695 13.00 -43.62 6.42
N LEU A 696 12.23 -43.79 7.50
CA LEU A 696 10.92 -43.15 7.60
C LEU A 696 11.06 -41.63 7.69
N ALA A 697 10.19 -40.92 6.98
CA ALA A 697 10.12 -39.46 7.03
C ALA A 697 9.76 -39.02 8.46
N ARG A 698 10.65 -38.29 9.12
CA ARG A 698 10.41 -37.74 10.46
C ARG A 698 9.52 -36.50 10.36
N ARG A 699 8.29 -36.59 10.85
CA ARG A 699 7.45 -35.41 11.16
C ARG A 699 7.48 -35.18 12.67
N PRO A 700 8.10 -34.11 13.18
CA PRO A 700 8.02 -33.80 14.60
C PRO A 700 6.57 -33.55 14.97
N ARG A 701 6.04 -34.28 15.97
CA ARG A 701 4.75 -33.95 16.57
C ARG A 701 4.90 -32.59 17.27
N PRO A 702 3.98 -31.63 17.06
CA PRO A 702 4.04 -30.36 17.77
C PRO A 702 3.94 -30.64 19.28
N ALA A 703 4.95 -30.21 20.04
CA ALA A 703 4.90 -30.25 21.49
C ALA A 703 3.79 -29.32 21.99
N ALA A 704 3.17 -29.66 23.12
CA ALA A 704 2.13 -28.86 23.78
C ALA A 704 2.72 -27.53 24.29
N GLY A 705 2.83 -26.55 23.41
CA GLY A 705 3.31 -25.18 23.61
C GLY A 705 3.14 -24.33 22.32
N GLY A 706 2.13 -24.69 21.51
CA GLY A 706 2.16 -24.69 20.04
C GLY A 706 2.03 -23.37 19.30
N THR A 707 1.96 -22.21 19.97
CA THR A 707 1.78 -20.92 19.27
C THR A 707 3.11 -20.27 18.90
N GLN A 708 4.07 -20.23 19.82
CA GLN A 708 5.35 -19.56 19.60
C GLN A 708 6.22 -20.30 18.56
N ALA A 709 6.30 -21.62 18.63
CA ALA A 709 7.03 -22.43 17.64
C ALA A 709 6.42 -22.32 16.24
N ARG A 710 5.09 -22.15 16.15
CA ARG A 710 4.40 -21.93 14.87
C ARG A 710 4.69 -20.53 14.33
N ASP A 711 4.68 -19.50 15.18
CA ASP A 711 5.03 -18.13 14.77
C ASP A 711 6.46 -18.05 14.24
N GLU A 712 7.42 -18.72 14.90
CA GLU A 712 8.80 -18.84 14.44
C GLU A 712 8.89 -19.57 13.08
N ALA A 713 8.08 -20.63 12.89
CA ALA A 713 8.01 -21.34 11.63
C ALA A 713 7.44 -20.47 10.50
N VAL A 714 6.37 -19.71 10.76
CA VAL A 714 5.80 -18.76 9.79
C VAL A 714 6.80 -17.65 9.48
N GLU A 715 7.55 -17.14 10.46
CA GLU A 715 8.60 -16.16 10.23
C GLU A 715 9.73 -16.71 9.35
N HIS A 716 10.13 -17.97 9.57
CA HIS A 716 11.09 -18.65 8.72
C HIS A 716 10.60 -18.72 7.25
N VAL A 717 9.35 -19.16 7.02
CA VAL A 717 8.78 -19.19 5.66
C VAL A 717 8.74 -17.80 5.02
N ALA A 718 8.32 -16.78 5.78
CA ALA A 718 8.25 -15.41 5.29
C ALA A 718 9.63 -14.89 4.83
N ARG A 719 10.68 -15.16 5.61
CA ARG A 719 12.07 -14.84 5.25
C ARG A 719 12.54 -15.62 4.04
N THR A 720 12.23 -16.91 3.94
CA THR A 720 12.62 -17.73 2.78
C THR A 720 11.95 -17.25 1.49
N LEU A 721 10.68 -16.84 1.54
CA LEU A 721 10.01 -16.22 0.38
C LEU A 721 10.65 -14.89 -0.03
N LEU A 722 11.07 -14.07 0.94
CA LEU A 722 11.83 -12.84 0.67
C LEU A 722 13.17 -13.13 0.00
N VAL A 723 13.92 -14.13 0.47
CA VAL A 723 15.19 -14.55 -0.15
C VAL A 723 14.95 -15.10 -1.56
N ARG A 724 13.85 -15.82 -1.78
CA ARG A 724 13.52 -16.43 -3.08
C ARG A 724 13.14 -15.40 -4.14
N TYR A 725 12.31 -14.42 -3.78
CA TYR A 725 11.73 -13.48 -4.74
C TYR A 725 12.29 -12.06 -4.65
N GLY A 726 13.00 -11.70 -3.58
CA GLY A 726 13.46 -10.35 -3.29
C GLY A 726 12.32 -9.41 -2.87
N VAL A 727 11.23 -9.39 -3.64
CA VAL A 727 9.98 -8.68 -3.37
C VAL A 727 8.83 -9.70 -3.29
N VAL A 728 8.04 -9.67 -2.23
CA VAL A 728 6.92 -10.59 -1.99
C VAL A 728 5.60 -9.83 -1.91
N PHE A 729 4.58 -10.38 -2.56
CA PHE A 729 3.18 -9.94 -2.50
C PHE A 729 2.24 -11.10 -2.80
N TRP A 730 0.98 -10.99 -2.38
CA TRP A 730 0.04 -12.13 -2.34
C TRP A 730 -0.13 -12.90 -3.67
N ARG A 731 -0.03 -12.24 -4.83
CA ARG A 731 -0.16 -12.89 -6.14
C ARG A 731 0.96 -13.89 -6.43
N LEU A 732 2.16 -13.68 -5.89
CA LEU A 732 3.28 -14.62 -6.06
C LEU A 732 2.99 -15.97 -5.40
N LEU A 733 2.20 -15.97 -4.33
CA LEU A 733 1.81 -17.21 -3.64
C LEU A 733 0.97 -18.14 -4.51
N GLU A 734 0.37 -17.66 -5.61
CA GLU A 734 -0.34 -18.55 -6.56
C GLU A 734 0.58 -19.60 -7.20
N ARG A 735 1.90 -19.36 -7.22
CA ARG A 735 2.90 -20.33 -7.71
C ARG A 735 3.40 -21.28 -6.63
N GLU A 736 3.20 -20.91 -5.37
CA GLU A 736 3.69 -21.61 -4.20
C GLU A 736 2.75 -22.75 -3.77
N ALA A 737 3.21 -23.60 -2.84
CA ALA A 737 2.41 -24.73 -2.38
C ALA A 737 1.20 -24.26 -1.54
N ASP A 738 0.02 -24.85 -1.78
CA ASP A 738 -1.24 -24.46 -1.13
C ASP A 738 -1.24 -24.60 0.40
N TRP A 739 -0.36 -25.44 0.95
CA TRP A 739 -0.25 -25.67 2.39
C TRP A 739 0.60 -24.64 3.13
N LEU A 740 1.27 -23.73 2.42
CA LEU A 740 2.01 -22.65 3.07
C LEU A 740 1.08 -21.75 3.88
N PRO A 741 1.61 -21.04 4.89
CA PRO A 741 0.83 -20.07 5.64
C PRO A 741 0.12 -19.08 4.70
N PRO A 742 -1.18 -18.82 4.90
CA PRO A 742 -1.92 -17.90 4.03
C PRO A 742 -1.32 -16.49 4.12
N TRP A 743 -1.54 -15.68 3.07
CA TRP A 743 -1.00 -14.32 2.98
C TRP A 743 -1.23 -13.48 4.25
N ARG A 744 -2.40 -13.60 4.89
CA ARG A 744 -2.73 -12.90 6.15
C ARG A 744 -1.72 -13.15 7.26
N ASP A 745 -1.24 -14.38 7.40
CA ASP A 745 -0.34 -14.77 8.48
C ASP A 745 1.09 -14.31 8.17
N LEU A 746 1.50 -14.41 6.90
CA LEU A 746 2.77 -13.85 6.39
C LEU A 746 2.82 -12.33 6.51
N LEU A 747 1.71 -11.65 6.21
CA LEU A 747 1.59 -10.19 6.25
C LEU A 747 1.93 -9.64 7.64
N ARG A 748 1.48 -10.32 8.70
CA ARG A 748 1.78 -9.94 10.09
C ARG A 748 3.28 -10.02 10.39
N VAL A 749 3.94 -11.05 9.89
CA VAL A 749 5.40 -11.17 10.01
C VAL A 749 6.08 -10.05 9.24
N TYR A 750 5.69 -9.80 7.99
CA TYR A 750 6.31 -8.76 7.18
C TYR A 750 6.20 -7.37 7.81
N ARG A 751 5.03 -7.01 8.35
CA ARG A 751 4.85 -5.76 9.12
C ARG A 751 5.79 -5.68 10.32
N ARG A 752 5.95 -6.78 11.06
CA ARG A 752 6.88 -6.85 12.20
C ARG A 752 8.34 -6.69 11.78
N LEU A 753 8.75 -7.33 10.69
CA LEU A 753 10.10 -7.19 10.13
C LEU A 753 10.37 -5.78 9.61
N GLU A 754 9.36 -5.14 9.03
CA GLU A 754 9.43 -3.74 8.60
C GLU A 754 9.56 -2.79 9.78
N ALA A 755 8.77 -3.00 10.85
CA ALA A 755 8.86 -2.21 12.08
C ALA A 755 10.24 -2.34 12.76
N ARG A 756 10.92 -3.49 12.62
CA ARG A 756 12.31 -3.69 13.04
C ARG A 756 13.34 -3.06 12.10
N GLY A 757 12.92 -2.56 10.94
CA GLY A 757 13.80 -1.99 9.91
C GLY A 757 14.58 -3.02 9.09
N GLU A 758 14.25 -4.31 9.21
CA GLU A 758 14.93 -5.39 8.47
C GLU A 758 14.50 -5.44 6.99
N ILE A 759 13.26 -5.06 6.70
CA ILE A 759 12.69 -5.05 5.35
C ILE A 759 11.98 -3.72 5.08
N ARG A 760 11.58 -3.49 3.82
CA ARG A 760 10.85 -2.29 3.40
C ARG A 760 9.48 -2.68 2.86
N GLY A 761 8.41 -2.09 3.38
CA GLY A 761 7.07 -2.14 2.79
C GLY A 761 6.87 -1.00 1.80
N GLY A 762 6.09 -1.26 0.75
CA GLY A 762 5.85 -0.26 -0.28
C GLY A 762 5.15 -0.81 -1.52
N ARG A 763 5.12 -0.01 -2.59
CA ARG A 763 4.73 -0.46 -3.92
C ARG A 763 5.98 -0.58 -4.80
N PHE A 764 6.54 -1.76 -4.90
CA PHE A 764 7.75 -2.00 -5.69
C PHE A 764 7.43 -2.43 -7.13
N VAL A 765 6.30 -3.11 -7.35
CA VAL A 765 5.86 -3.60 -8.67
C VAL A 765 4.49 -3.03 -9.02
N ALA A 766 4.37 -2.41 -10.18
CA ALA A 766 3.15 -1.82 -10.70
C ALA A 766 2.16 -2.88 -11.21
N GLY A 767 0.87 -2.57 -11.18
CA GLY A 767 -0.19 -3.43 -11.71
C GLY A 767 -0.77 -4.46 -10.74
N PHE A 768 -0.23 -4.56 -9.51
CA PHE A 768 -0.72 -5.49 -8.49
C PHE A 768 -1.29 -4.74 -7.28
N ALA A 769 -2.49 -5.15 -6.86
CA ALA A 769 -3.12 -4.65 -5.64
C ALA A 769 -2.59 -5.38 -4.41
N GLY A 770 -2.59 -4.71 -3.26
CA GLY A 770 -2.14 -5.26 -1.97
C GLY A 770 -0.79 -4.73 -1.52
N GLU A 771 -0.42 -5.05 -0.28
CA GLU A 771 0.88 -4.71 0.32
C GLU A 771 2.00 -5.54 -0.33
N GLN A 772 3.17 -4.93 -0.51
CA GLN A 772 4.37 -5.57 -1.04
C GLN A 772 5.55 -5.28 -0.11
N TYR A 773 6.42 -6.27 0.05
CA TYR A 773 7.58 -6.18 0.94
C TYR A 773 8.83 -6.61 0.22
N ALA A 774 9.92 -5.89 0.44
CA ALA A 774 11.19 -6.14 -0.22
C ALA A 774 12.35 -6.17 0.77
N LEU A 775 13.35 -7.03 0.49
CA LEU A 775 14.66 -6.94 1.13
C LEU A 775 15.37 -5.65 0.69
N PRO A 776 16.11 -4.95 1.58
CA PRO A 776 16.81 -3.72 1.22
C PRO A 776 17.76 -3.88 0.02
N GLU A 777 18.47 -5.00 -0.04
CA GLU A 777 19.35 -5.41 -1.15
C GLU A 777 18.59 -5.65 -2.47
N ALA A 778 17.38 -6.22 -2.40
CA ALA A 778 16.54 -6.46 -3.56
C ALA A 778 16.05 -5.14 -4.18
N VAL A 779 15.77 -4.11 -3.37
CA VAL A 779 15.34 -2.79 -3.88
C VAL A 779 16.42 -2.16 -4.76
N GLY A 780 17.69 -2.27 -4.36
CA GLY A 780 18.82 -1.76 -5.14
C GLY A 780 18.93 -2.45 -6.50
N ALA A 781 18.94 -3.79 -6.50
CA ALA A 781 19.03 -4.60 -7.71
C ALA A 781 17.80 -4.42 -8.63
N LEU A 782 16.61 -4.26 -8.07
CA LEU A 782 15.38 -3.99 -8.83
C LEU A 782 15.45 -2.66 -9.60
N ARG A 783 16.03 -1.62 -8.97
CA ARG A 783 16.25 -0.32 -9.62
C ARG A 783 17.29 -0.40 -10.73
N GLU A 784 18.34 -1.19 -10.53
CA GLU A 784 19.36 -1.42 -11.56
C GLU A 784 18.74 -2.12 -12.78
N ALA A 785 17.92 -3.15 -12.57
CA ALA A 785 17.22 -3.86 -13.64
C ALA A 785 16.32 -2.92 -14.46
N ARG A 786 15.63 -1.97 -13.82
CA ARG A 786 14.84 -0.92 -14.51
C ARG A 786 15.70 0.01 -15.38
N ARG A 787 16.89 0.39 -14.90
CA ARG A 787 17.81 1.30 -15.64
C ARG A 787 18.50 0.61 -16.82
N ARG A 788 18.68 -0.71 -16.76
CA ARG A 788 19.37 -1.47 -17.80
C ARG A 788 18.52 -1.50 -19.10
N PRO A 789 19.09 -1.13 -20.26
CA PRO A 789 18.35 -1.21 -21.54
C PRO A 789 17.93 -2.65 -21.86
N ALA A 790 16.90 -2.81 -22.68
CA ALA A 790 16.46 -4.10 -23.18
C ALA A 790 17.54 -4.71 -24.09
N ALA A 791 17.97 -5.94 -23.81
CA ALA A 791 19.07 -6.62 -24.50
C ALA A 791 18.57 -7.71 -25.47
N GLU A 792 17.25 -7.85 -25.62
CA GLU A 792 16.57 -8.91 -26.37
C GLU A 792 16.98 -10.33 -25.96
N ALA A 793 17.44 -10.51 -24.72
CA ALA A 793 17.95 -11.79 -24.24
C ALA A 793 16.82 -12.81 -24.12
N LEU A 794 17.01 -13.98 -24.73
CA LEU A 794 16.08 -15.11 -24.69
C LEU A 794 16.44 -16.08 -23.57
N VAL A 795 15.50 -16.33 -22.65
CA VAL A 795 15.69 -17.26 -21.52
C VAL A 795 14.61 -18.33 -21.54
N SER A 796 15.01 -19.59 -21.71
CA SER A 796 14.13 -20.77 -21.71
C SER A 796 14.08 -21.39 -20.31
N LEU A 797 12.87 -21.44 -19.74
CA LEU A 797 12.56 -21.96 -18.41
C LEU A 797 11.65 -23.19 -18.50
N SER A 798 11.73 -24.07 -17.50
CA SER A 798 10.77 -25.16 -17.35
C SER A 798 9.44 -24.64 -16.78
N GLY A 799 8.33 -25.28 -17.16
CA GLY A 799 7.03 -25.06 -16.54
C GLY A 799 7.01 -25.44 -15.05
N ALA A 800 7.89 -26.35 -14.61
CA ALA A 800 8.05 -26.71 -13.20
C ALA A 800 8.78 -25.65 -12.36
N ASP A 801 9.45 -24.69 -13.00
CA ASP A 801 10.27 -23.68 -12.33
C ASP A 801 9.43 -22.70 -11.46
N PRO A 802 9.95 -22.18 -10.33
CA PRO A 802 9.31 -21.12 -9.56
C PRO A 802 9.10 -19.81 -10.35
N LEU A 803 9.85 -19.59 -11.44
CA LEU A 803 9.71 -18.43 -12.32
C LEU A 803 8.70 -18.62 -13.46
N ASN A 804 7.94 -19.72 -13.46
CA ASN A 804 6.77 -19.89 -14.31
C ASN A 804 5.62 -18.99 -13.83
N LEU A 805 5.73 -17.69 -14.10
CA LEU A 805 4.83 -16.64 -13.62
C LEU A 805 3.95 -16.06 -14.74
N VAL A 806 3.88 -16.73 -15.90
CA VAL A 806 2.96 -16.37 -16.99
C VAL A 806 1.51 -16.59 -16.55
N GLY A 807 0.65 -15.61 -16.82
CA GLY A 807 -0.73 -15.59 -16.32
C GLY A 807 -0.86 -15.29 -14.83
N ILE A 808 0.25 -15.00 -14.12
CA ILE A 808 0.29 -14.51 -12.74
C ILE A 808 0.80 -13.07 -12.73
N LEU A 809 2.03 -12.86 -13.21
CA LEU A 809 2.67 -11.54 -13.29
C LEU A 809 2.57 -10.92 -14.68
N THR A 810 2.80 -11.71 -15.71
CA THR A 810 2.74 -11.27 -17.10
C THR A 810 1.46 -11.77 -17.76
N PRO A 811 0.87 -11.00 -18.70
CA PRO A 811 -0.28 -11.47 -19.47
C PRO A 811 0.06 -12.75 -20.25
N GLY A 812 -0.88 -13.69 -20.33
CA GLY A 812 -0.72 -14.93 -21.09
C GLY A 812 -1.46 -16.11 -20.45
N PRO A 813 -1.56 -17.25 -21.16
CA PRO A 813 -2.17 -18.46 -20.63
C PRO A 813 -1.30 -19.04 -19.50
N LYS A 814 -1.93 -19.41 -18.38
CA LYS A 814 -1.23 -20.09 -17.27
C LYS A 814 -0.67 -21.42 -17.76
N LEU A 815 0.65 -21.60 -17.67
CA LEU A 815 1.33 -22.84 -18.08
C LEU A 815 1.31 -23.86 -16.93
N PRO A 816 0.77 -25.08 -17.13
CA PRO A 816 0.82 -26.12 -16.10
C PRO A 816 2.24 -26.50 -15.71
N ALA A 817 2.47 -26.67 -14.40
CA ALA A 817 3.76 -27.00 -13.82
C ALA A 817 4.14 -28.48 -13.93
N LEU A 818 4.25 -28.95 -15.17
CA LEU A 818 4.62 -30.31 -15.51
C LEU A 818 6.04 -30.34 -16.07
N THR A 819 6.78 -31.41 -15.78
CA THR A 819 8.10 -31.68 -16.39
C THR A 819 7.96 -31.74 -17.91
N GLY A 820 8.90 -31.14 -18.64
CA GLY A 820 8.89 -31.09 -20.10
C GLY A 820 8.09 -29.93 -20.71
N ASN A 821 7.17 -29.29 -19.97
CA ASN A 821 6.61 -28.01 -20.40
C ASN A 821 7.69 -26.92 -20.31
N ARG A 822 7.68 -25.94 -21.23
CA ARG A 822 8.66 -24.85 -21.24
C ARG A 822 8.05 -23.49 -21.53
N LEU A 823 8.72 -22.45 -21.07
CA LEU A 823 8.36 -21.06 -21.26
C LEU A 823 9.59 -20.28 -21.72
N LEU A 824 9.45 -19.48 -22.77
CA LEU A 824 10.51 -18.61 -23.28
C LEU A 824 10.18 -17.16 -22.94
N TYR A 825 11.09 -16.51 -22.20
CA TYR A 825 11.04 -15.08 -21.96
C TYR A 825 12.01 -14.32 -22.86
N ARG A 826 11.60 -13.14 -23.31
CA ARG A 826 12.43 -12.12 -23.94
C ARG A 826 12.40 -10.86 -23.08
N ASP A 827 13.52 -10.54 -22.43
CA ASP A 827 13.61 -9.41 -21.48
C ASP A 827 12.43 -9.34 -20.49
N GLY A 828 12.05 -10.47 -19.91
CA GLY A 828 10.97 -10.58 -18.91
C GLY A 828 9.54 -10.65 -19.47
N LEU A 829 9.33 -10.58 -20.79
CA LEU A 829 8.03 -10.82 -21.42
C LEU A 829 7.94 -12.24 -21.98
N PRO A 830 6.83 -12.97 -21.77
CA PRO A 830 6.67 -14.32 -22.29
C PRO A 830 6.40 -14.26 -23.80
N VAL A 831 7.17 -14.99 -24.60
CA VAL A 831 7.12 -14.97 -26.07
C VAL A 831 6.59 -16.27 -26.64
N ALA A 832 6.93 -17.42 -26.03
CA ALA A 832 6.51 -18.72 -26.50
C ALA A 832 6.35 -19.72 -25.34
N VAL A 833 5.41 -20.64 -25.48
CA VAL A 833 5.19 -21.75 -24.55
C VAL A 833 5.26 -23.08 -25.28
N LEU A 834 5.79 -24.10 -24.60
CA LEU A 834 5.72 -25.50 -24.99
C LEU A 834 4.84 -26.21 -23.96
N ALA A 835 3.65 -26.63 -24.39
CA ALA A 835 2.72 -27.38 -23.56
C ALA A 835 2.30 -28.65 -24.29
N GLY A 836 2.45 -29.82 -23.65
CA GLY A 836 2.01 -31.10 -24.24
C GLY A 836 2.66 -31.46 -25.58
N GLY A 837 3.87 -30.95 -25.87
CA GLY A 837 4.59 -31.19 -27.12
C GLY A 837 4.27 -30.20 -28.25
N SER A 838 3.26 -29.34 -28.10
CA SER A 838 2.95 -28.26 -29.04
C SER A 838 3.60 -26.94 -28.62
N VAL A 839 4.18 -26.22 -29.59
CA VAL A 839 4.73 -24.87 -29.40
C VAL A 839 3.66 -23.86 -29.78
N GLU A 840 3.34 -22.94 -28.87
CA GLU A 840 2.44 -21.81 -29.08
C GLU A 840 3.24 -20.51 -28.92
N MET A 841 3.16 -19.63 -29.92
CA MET A 841 3.75 -18.29 -29.86
C MET A 841 2.73 -17.31 -29.28
N LEU A 842 3.13 -16.56 -28.25
CA LEU A 842 2.28 -15.59 -27.57
C LEU A 842 2.35 -14.19 -28.21
N GLU A 843 3.34 -13.97 -29.07
CA GLU A 843 3.56 -12.72 -29.80
C GLU A 843 3.75 -13.01 -31.29
N THR A 844 3.23 -12.12 -32.14
CA THR A 844 3.47 -12.16 -33.58
C THR A 844 4.89 -11.69 -33.88
N LEU A 845 5.78 -12.62 -34.22
CA LEU A 845 7.18 -12.35 -34.53
C LEU A 845 7.47 -12.51 -36.03
N GLU A 846 8.44 -11.74 -36.53
CA GLU A 846 9.07 -11.96 -37.83
C GLU A 846 9.55 -13.42 -38.00
N PRO A 847 9.44 -14.03 -39.19
CA PRO A 847 9.71 -15.47 -39.38
C PRO A 847 11.09 -15.95 -38.91
N ALA A 848 12.13 -15.12 -39.10
CA ALA A 848 13.49 -15.43 -38.64
C ALA A 848 13.60 -15.46 -37.10
N THR A 849 12.99 -14.47 -36.44
CA THR A 849 12.94 -14.34 -34.97
C THR A 849 12.07 -15.44 -34.35
N ALA A 850 10.97 -15.79 -34.99
CA ALA A 850 10.11 -16.91 -34.59
C ALA A 850 10.86 -18.25 -34.64
N TRP A 851 11.68 -18.48 -35.66
CA TRP A 851 12.50 -19.69 -35.75
C TRP A 851 13.58 -19.74 -34.65
N ALA A 852 14.25 -18.61 -34.39
CA ALA A 852 15.23 -18.49 -33.31
C ALA A 852 14.60 -18.72 -31.93
N ALA A 853 13.41 -18.14 -31.68
CA ALA A 853 12.64 -18.35 -30.46
C ALA A 853 12.23 -19.82 -30.28
N ARG A 854 11.72 -20.47 -31.32
CA ARG A 854 11.37 -21.90 -31.29
C ARG A 854 12.60 -22.76 -30.98
N LYS A 855 13.74 -22.44 -31.57
CA LYS A 855 15.00 -23.15 -31.34
C LYS A 855 15.51 -22.94 -29.90
N ALA A 856 15.40 -21.73 -29.35
CA ALA A 856 15.77 -21.43 -27.96
C ALA A 856 14.83 -22.11 -26.96
N LEU A 857 13.53 -22.20 -27.27
CA LEU A 857 12.55 -22.91 -26.44
C LEU A 857 12.87 -24.42 -26.37
N LEU A 858 13.22 -25.04 -27.50
CA LEU A 858 13.52 -26.48 -27.59
C LEU A 858 14.93 -26.84 -27.10
N ARG A 859 15.93 -25.98 -27.35
CA ARG A 859 17.30 -26.11 -26.80
C ARG A 859 17.32 -25.60 -25.37
N GLY A 860 16.76 -26.38 -24.45
CA GLY A 860 16.96 -26.12 -23.03
C GLY A 860 18.45 -26.10 -22.65
N ALA A 861 18.79 -25.43 -21.54
CA ALA A 861 20.11 -25.45 -20.94
C ALA A 861 20.55 -26.82 -20.38
N ALA A 862 19.83 -27.90 -20.70
CA ALA A 862 20.10 -29.24 -20.17
C ALA A 862 21.04 -30.04 -21.08
N THR A 863 22.09 -30.57 -20.49
CA THR A 863 22.92 -31.64 -21.06
C THR A 863 22.06 -32.89 -21.32
N PRO A 864 22.24 -33.65 -22.42
CA PRO A 864 21.26 -34.64 -22.90
C PRO A 864 21.09 -35.92 -22.05
N THR A 865 21.65 -36.01 -20.85
CA THR A 865 21.93 -37.30 -20.20
C THR A 865 20.71 -38.01 -19.59
N LEU A 866 19.62 -37.30 -19.26
CA LEU A 866 18.41 -37.90 -18.68
C LEU A 866 17.15 -37.76 -19.55
N ALA A 867 17.13 -36.83 -20.50
CA ALA A 867 15.97 -36.59 -21.36
C ALA A 867 15.85 -37.58 -22.53
N GLU A 868 16.95 -38.21 -22.97
CA GLU A 868 16.97 -39.12 -24.12
C GLU A 868 16.43 -40.54 -23.83
N LEU A 869 16.05 -40.84 -22.58
CA LEU A 869 15.53 -42.15 -22.16
C LEU A 869 14.00 -42.23 -22.03
N SER A 870 13.27 -41.19 -22.48
CA SER A 870 11.79 -41.13 -22.42
C SER A 870 11.12 -41.70 -23.64
#